data_AF-A0A917IVS4-F1
#
_entry.id   AF-A0A917IVS4-F1
#
_cell.length_a   1.000
_cell.length_b   1.000
_cell.length_c   1.000
_cell.angle_alpha   90.00
_cell.angle_beta   90.00
_cell.angle_gamma   90.00
#
_symmetry.space_group_name_H-M   'P 1'
#
loop_
_entity.id
_entity.type
_entity.pdbx_description
1 polymer ?
#
loop_
_entity_poly.entity_id
_entity_poly.type
_entity_poly.pdbx_seq_one_letter_code
_entity_poly.pdbx_strand_id
1 'polypeptide(L)'
;MPLSAPDLLTVVVESSSSLDRESELYRGLIAANLHWEDRYEIRPVSGPLTSETMRQICSSLDTKYVIFMRDTHSLSLNFMSGLLQRLSEDTQYLFEPKIYMGNIPADLSKTKLTDDYYYKRDTDIYGVAFNTRRLVEALETFSDLDRKSLYIAYRLYWSVDTAPIFEAGYSVNSVTKVAIGSILEESTNRLLPKIQSSVKEIRLYVLRLVVLYLRGLRETKKTQISVSHLREISKLFELNELKSKIELANTFEVGFISWIFDPNDYLFLFKQLTDEDSYLVFPSENEVTESYFPLYTIEFSDENVEIGKEYRPNKERPGYYRPATYDFYKRPITPNSKILFFDRPLQADDNAEHLYRYFMNNYPEYSNIYFALNRNSRDWSRLQTEGFNLVHFFSQEFYDLFLKSDLVVASQIYNLEYRGKSLINSRFVYLQHGIQLNDMTDWVLSKPFDIFVATGRNESDYLHKLVPRETLNSGIPRLEALSKNKSSDPEHLLFMPTWRFNLQTASTENFMESEYFKTINNLLTDPALLEYLEQKDKKLLVQLHPNLKKRTDCFQFSKRVVNSTYTYAEAIAKSEIVLTDYSSVVLDAAFIDIPIAYYPWDFEEFFKDQPYGSRLDYIEDGLGPVLTTHQEVIKYILNEEYKISDSTYLLRKERFFAGVDPDKINSTIAERMLAL
;
A
#
# COMPACT_ATOMS: atom_id res chain seq x y z
N MET A 1 -48.16 21.28 20.16
CA MET A 1 -47.09 20.85 21.08
C MET A 1 -45.84 20.72 20.23
N PRO A 2 -44.67 21.23 20.64
CA PRO A 2 -43.46 21.08 19.85
C PRO A 2 -43.09 19.60 19.80
N LEU A 3 -42.64 19.13 18.63
CA LEU A 3 -41.88 17.88 18.51
C LEU A 3 -40.72 17.99 19.51
N SER A 4 -40.63 17.08 20.48
CA SER A 4 -39.49 17.06 21.41
C SER A 4 -38.22 16.87 20.59
N ALA A 5 -37.27 17.78 20.72
CA ALA A 5 -35.95 17.59 20.15
C ALA A 5 -35.37 16.26 20.68
N PRO A 6 -34.56 15.54 19.89
CA PRO A 6 -33.91 14.34 20.39
C PRO A 6 -32.99 14.70 21.56
N ASP A 7 -33.20 14.06 22.71
CA ASP A 7 -32.45 14.38 23.93
C ASP A 7 -31.19 13.50 24.11
N LEU A 8 -31.08 12.37 23.39
CA LEU A 8 -30.08 11.35 23.71
C LEU A 8 -28.84 11.38 22.81
N LEU A 9 -28.97 11.36 21.48
CA LEU A 9 -27.84 11.15 20.57
C LEU A 9 -27.91 12.02 19.30
N THR A 10 -26.84 12.72 18.97
CA THR A 10 -26.63 13.25 17.61
C THR A 10 -25.63 12.37 16.85
N VAL A 11 -25.99 11.93 15.65
CA VAL A 11 -25.11 11.21 14.72
C VAL A 11 -24.63 12.20 13.66
N VAL A 12 -23.38 12.63 13.76
CA VAL A 12 -22.74 13.52 12.78
C VAL A 12 -22.13 12.67 11.68
N VAL A 13 -22.53 12.90 10.42
CA VAL A 13 -22.03 12.13 9.26
C VAL A 13 -21.19 13.02 8.36
N GLU A 14 -19.90 12.73 8.29
CA GLU A 14 -18.99 13.28 7.27
C GLU A 14 -19.30 12.59 5.94
N SER A 15 -19.72 13.36 4.94
CA SER A 15 -20.09 12.85 3.61
C SER A 15 -19.38 13.65 2.53
N SER A 16 -18.80 12.95 1.54
CA SER A 16 -18.18 13.60 0.37
C SER A 16 -19.18 13.86 -0.77
N SER A 17 -20.41 13.37 -0.66
CA SER A 17 -21.48 13.52 -1.66
C SER A 17 -22.85 13.77 -1.00
N SER A 18 -23.86 14.20 -1.76
CA SER A 18 -25.24 14.23 -1.29
C SER A 18 -25.69 12.80 -1.00
N LEU A 19 -25.98 12.49 0.26
CA LEU A 19 -26.44 11.16 0.69
C LEU A 19 -27.65 10.74 -0.16
N ASP A 20 -27.53 9.64 -0.93
CA ASP A 20 -28.63 9.12 -1.75
C ASP A 20 -29.76 8.53 -0.88
N ARG A 21 -30.97 8.54 -1.43
CA ARG A 21 -32.24 8.03 -0.90
C ARG A 21 -32.16 6.62 -0.34
N GLU A 22 -31.25 5.75 -0.79
CA GLU A 22 -31.08 4.40 -0.21
C GLU A 22 -30.46 4.42 1.20
N SER A 23 -29.59 5.39 1.49
CA SER A 23 -29.10 5.60 2.86
C SER A 23 -30.23 6.09 3.77
N GLU A 24 -31.20 6.85 3.25
CA GLU A 24 -32.42 7.25 3.98
C GLU A 24 -33.41 6.09 4.15
N LEU A 25 -33.49 5.17 3.18
CA LEU A 25 -34.37 4.00 3.25
C LEU A 25 -33.89 2.97 4.28
N TYR A 26 -32.58 2.73 4.34
CA TYR A 26 -31.95 1.89 5.37
C TYR A 26 -32.11 2.50 6.77
N ARG A 27 -32.10 3.85 6.87
CA ARG A 27 -32.39 4.62 8.10
C ARG A 27 -33.85 4.47 8.54
N GLY A 28 -34.80 4.49 7.62
CA GLY A 28 -36.23 4.30 7.93
C GLY A 28 -36.57 2.89 8.41
N LEU A 29 -35.97 1.85 7.82
CA LEU A 29 -36.24 0.44 8.17
C LEU A 29 -35.73 0.03 9.56
N ILE A 30 -34.62 0.62 10.04
CA ILE A 30 -34.12 0.40 11.41
C ILE A 30 -34.92 1.25 12.42
N ALA A 31 -35.30 2.48 12.07
CA ALA A 31 -36.06 3.39 12.92
C ALA A 31 -37.49 2.91 13.19
N ALA A 32 -38.19 2.41 12.15
CA ALA A 32 -39.58 1.98 12.24
C ALA A 32 -39.79 0.75 13.14
N ASN A 33 -38.76 -0.07 13.36
CA ASN A 33 -38.86 -1.31 14.15
C ASN A 33 -38.59 -1.12 15.65
N LEU A 34 -38.06 0.04 16.09
CA LEU A 34 -37.62 0.27 17.48
C LEU A 34 -38.22 1.51 18.16
N HIS A 35 -38.98 2.34 17.44
CA HIS A 35 -39.64 3.54 17.97
C HIS A 35 -38.69 4.54 18.65
N TRP A 36 -37.47 4.72 18.12
CA TRP A 36 -36.44 5.63 18.67
C TRP A 36 -36.27 6.93 17.89
N GLU A 37 -37.17 7.23 16.97
CA GLU A 37 -37.12 8.42 16.10
C GLU A 37 -36.99 9.73 16.90
N ASP A 38 -37.60 9.80 18.10
CA ASP A 38 -37.53 10.98 18.98
C ASP A 38 -36.28 11.00 19.91
N ARG A 39 -35.37 10.01 19.81
CA ARG A 39 -34.21 9.88 20.71
C ARG A 39 -32.88 10.18 20.06
N TYR A 40 -32.83 10.29 18.73
CA TYR A 40 -31.61 10.69 18.04
C TYR A 40 -31.89 11.56 16.81
N GLU A 41 -30.91 12.34 16.41
CA GLU A 41 -30.89 13.06 15.13
C GLU A 41 -29.67 12.65 14.31
N ILE A 42 -29.77 12.84 12.99
CA ILE A 42 -28.65 12.69 12.07
C ILE A 42 -28.34 14.05 11.47
N ARG A 43 -27.09 14.49 11.59
CA ARG A 43 -26.61 15.77 11.07
C ARG A 43 -25.53 15.53 10.02
N PRO A 44 -25.86 15.62 8.72
CA PRO A 44 -24.85 15.53 7.67
C PRO A 44 -23.99 16.80 7.65
N VAL A 45 -22.70 16.64 7.40
CA VAL A 45 -21.75 17.75 7.26
C VAL A 45 -21.05 17.64 5.91
N SER A 46 -21.15 18.71 5.11
CA SER A 46 -20.44 18.84 3.84
C SER A 46 -19.04 19.40 4.10
N GLY A 47 -18.03 18.53 4.06
CA GLY A 47 -16.62 18.92 4.24
C GLY A 47 -15.90 18.16 5.37
N PRO A 48 -14.57 18.33 5.49
CA PRO A 48 -13.76 17.60 6.46
C PRO A 48 -14.06 18.05 7.90
N LEU A 49 -14.21 17.08 8.81
CA LEU A 49 -14.46 17.34 10.23
C LEU A 49 -13.18 17.74 11.00
N THR A 50 -12.60 18.92 10.81
CA THR A 50 -11.46 19.38 11.61
C THR A 50 -11.77 19.51 13.11
N SER A 51 -10.74 19.64 13.96
CA SER A 51 -10.93 19.94 15.39
C SER A 51 -11.80 21.19 15.62
N GLU A 52 -11.66 22.20 14.75
CA GLU A 52 -12.44 23.43 14.78
C GLU A 52 -13.90 23.21 14.40
N THR A 53 -14.17 22.51 13.29
CA THR A 53 -15.57 22.26 12.87
C THR A 53 -16.29 21.36 13.88
N MET A 54 -15.59 20.41 14.49
CA MET A 54 -16.12 19.62 15.59
C MET A 54 -16.52 20.48 16.79
N ARG A 55 -15.68 21.45 17.19
CA ARG A 55 -16.02 22.39 18.29
C ARG A 55 -17.30 23.15 17.96
N GLN A 56 -17.39 23.72 16.77
CA GLN A 56 -18.57 24.46 16.32
C GLN A 56 -19.84 23.60 16.32
N ILE A 57 -19.75 22.36 15.84
CA ILE A 57 -20.86 21.42 15.84
C ILE A 57 -21.27 21.11 17.28
N CYS A 58 -20.34 20.61 18.11
CA CYS A 58 -20.61 20.18 19.48
C CYS A 58 -21.17 21.29 20.36
N SER A 59 -20.70 22.54 20.21
CA SER A 59 -21.23 23.68 20.97
C SER A 59 -22.68 24.04 20.61
N SER A 60 -23.22 23.51 19.49
CA SER A 60 -24.61 23.70 19.06
C SER A 60 -25.52 22.51 19.36
N LEU A 61 -25.00 21.44 19.96
CA LEU A 61 -25.77 20.22 20.24
C LEU A 61 -26.39 20.26 21.63
N ASP A 62 -27.68 19.97 21.70
CA ASP A 62 -28.43 19.83 22.96
C ASP A 62 -28.52 18.36 23.44
N THR A 63 -28.10 17.40 22.60
CA THR A 63 -28.13 15.97 22.90
C THR A 63 -27.10 15.58 23.95
N LYS A 64 -27.43 14.59 24.79
CA LYS A 64 -26.52 14.05 25.82
C LYS A 64 -25.23 13.44 25.24
N TYR A 65 -25.33 12.80 24.09
CA TYR A 65 -24.21 12.13 23.41
C TYR A 65 -24.09 12.52 21.95
N VAL A 66 -22.88 12.43 21.41
CA VAL A 66 -22.57 12.63 20.00
C VAL A 66 -21.68 11.51 19.48
N ILE A 67 -21.95 11.04 18.26
CA ILE A 67 -21.10 10.09 17.54
C ILE A 67 -20.77 10.65 16.15
N PHE A 68 -19.51 10.51 15.74
CA PHE A 68 -19.04 10.93 14.41
C PHE A 68 -18.87 9.71 13.53
N MET A 69 -19.38 9.76 12.30
CA MET A 69 -19.38 8.66 11.35
C MET A 69 -18.93 9.15 9.97
N ARG A 70 -18.36 8.25 9.18
CA ARG A 70 -18.19 8.46 7.74
C ARG A 70 -19.27 7.72 6.98
N ASP A 71 -19.69 8.26 5.85
CA ASP A 71 -20.55 7.58 4.86
C ASP A 71 -19.96 6.22 4.39
N THR A 72 -18.63 6.08 4.41
CA THR A 72 -17.90 4.85 4.06
C THR A 72 -17.89 3.77 5.16
N HIS A 73 -18.38 4.04 6.37
CA HIS A 73 -18.44 3.04 7.43
C HIS A 73 -19.52 2.00 7.17
N SER A 74 -19.13 0.72 7.13
CA SER A 74 -20.11 -0.38 7.12
C SER A 74 -20.51 -0.72 8.56
N LEU A 75 -21.80 -0.64 8.87
CA LEU A 75 -22.33 -0.90 10.21
C LEU A 75 -22.82 -2.34 10.37
N SER A 76 -22.62 -2.93 11.55
CA SER A 76 -23.31 -4.18 11.91
C SER A 76 -24.81 -3.93 12.08
N LEU A 77 -25.63 -4.96 11.79
CA LEU A 77 -27.11 -4.89 11.83
C LEU A 77 -27.66 -4.28 13.13
N ASN A 78 -27.05 -4.60 14.27
CA ASN A 78 -27.50 -4.16 15.59
C ASN A 78 -26.68 -2.99 16.16
N PHE A 79 -25.90 -2.29 15.33
CA PHE A 79 -25.02 -1.22 15.81
C PHE A 79 -25.81 -0.08 16.47
N MET A 80 -26.73 0.54 15.72
CA MET A 80 -27.51 1.67 16.22
C MET A 80 -28.46 1.24 17.33
N SER A 81 -29.08 0.06 17.19
CA SER A 81 -29.99 -0.49 18.19
C SER A 81 -29.29 -0.76 19.52
N GLY A 82 -28.14 -1.44 19.48
CA GLY A 82 -27.34 -1.72 20.67
C GLY A 82 -26.74 -0.46 21.30
N LEU A 83 -26.28 0.50 20.48
CA LEU A 83 -25.71 1.75 20.96
C LEU A 83 -26.75 2.55 21.76
N LEU A 84 -27.91 2.85 21.16
CA LEU A 84 -28.94 3.67 21.80
C LEU A 84 -29.52 3.00 23.06
N GLN A 85 -29.68 1.67 23.08
CA GLN A 85 -30.03 0.95 24.31
C GLN A 85 -29.00 1.24 25.40
N ARG A 86 -27.72 1.07 25.08
CA ARG A 86 -26.62 1.26 26.02
C ARG A 86 -26.51 2.71 26.52
N LEU A 87 -26.66 3.69 25.63
CA LEU A 87 -26.66 5.12 25.98
C LEU A 87 -27.82 5.50 26.91
N SER A 88 -28.95 4.81 26.80
CA SER A 88 -30.14 5.06 27.64
C SER A 88 -30.01 4.53 29.07
N GLU A 89 -29.23 3.45 29.26
CA GLU A 89 -29.07 2.76 30.54
C GLU A 89 -27.90 3.30 31.37
N ASP A 90 -26.91 3.94 30.73
CA ASP A 90 -25.61 4.24 31.35
C ASP A 90 -25.22 5.74 31.22
N THR A 91 -24.41 6.22 32.16
CA THR A 91 -23.90 7.60 32.24
C THR A 91 -22.39 7.66 32.02
N GLN A 92 -21.89 6.84 31.10
CA GLN A 92 -20.46 6.79 30.79
C GLN A 92 -19.98 8.06 30.10
N TYR A 93 -18.67 8.27 30.17
CA TYR A 93 -17.98 9.37 29.51
C TYR A 93 -17.94 9.15 28.00
N LEU A 94 -17.74 7.91 27.58
CA LEU A 94 -17.73 7.51 26.19
C LEU A 94 -18.19 6.05 26.07
N PHE A 95 -18.59 5.65 24.87
CA PHE A 95 -18.93 4.27 24.53
C PHE A 95 -18.11 3.82 23.33
N GLU A 96 -17.38 2.71 23.50
CA GLU A 96 -16.51 2.15 22.47
C GLU A 96 -17.16 0.97 21.76
N PRO A 97 -17.33 1.05 20.43
CA PRO A 97 -17.75 -0.10 19.67
C PRO A 97 -16.55 -1.01 19.36
N LYS A 98 -16.88 -2.22 18.92
CA LYS A 98 -15.93 -3.07 18.23
C LYS A 98 -15.61 -2.50 16.85
N ILE A 99 -14.34 -2.57 16.45
CA ILE A 99 -13.86 -2.08 15.15
C ILE A 99 -13.30 -3.25 14.37
N TYR A 100 -13.71 -3.36 13.11
CA TYR A 100 -13.22 -4.36 12.17
C TYR A 100 -12.35 -3.68 11.10
N MET A 101 -11.16 -4.23 10.84
CA MET A 101 -10.24 -3.76 9.78
C MET A 101 -10.59 -4.33 8.40
N GLY A 102 -11.79 -4.90 8.26
CA GLY A 102 -12.29 -5.61 7.09
C GLY A 102 -13.71 -6.07 7.36
N ASN A 103 -14.25 -6.98 6.53
CA ASN A 103 -15.65 -7.41 6.63
C ASN A 103 -16.08 -7.79 8.06
N ILE A 104 -17.24 -7.30 8.46
CA ILE A 104 -17.85 -7.65 9.75
C ILE A 104 -18.16 -9.16 9.76
N PRO A 105 -17.69 -9.92 10.77
CA PRO A 105 -17.97 -11.35 10.88
C PRO A 105 -19.48 -11.63 10.99
N ALA A 106 -19.93 -12.75 10.42
CA ALA A 106 -21.32 -13.18 10.52
C ALA A 106 -21.75 -13.55 11.96
N ASP A 107 -20.81 -14.00 12.79
CA ASP A 107 -21.02 -14.37 14.20
C ASP A 107 -20.13 -13.51 15.11
N LEU A 108 -20.71 -12.44 15.67
CA LEU A 108 -19.99 -11.46 16.50
C LEU A 108 -19.49 -12.07 17.83
N SER A 109 -20.21 -13.06 18.37
CA SER A 109 -19.98 -13.68 19.68
C SER A 109 -18.70 -14.53 19.75
N LYS A 110 -18.19 -14.99 18.60
CA LYS A 110 -16.98 -15.84 18.52
C LYS A 110 -15.69 -15.06 18.30
N THR A 111 -15.79 -13.76 18.05
CA THR A 111 -14.62 -12.95 17.70
C THR A 111 -13.94 -12.45 18.98
N LYS A 112 -12.93 -13.18 19.47
CA LYS A 112 -12.10 -12.76 20.61
C LYS A 112 -11.18 -11.61 20.19
N LEU A 113 -11.01 -10.62 21.08
CA LEU A 113 -9.98 -9.60 20.90
C LEU A 113 -8.61 -10.25 21.13
N THR A 114 -7.68 -10.01 20.21
CA THR A 114 -6.27 -10.40 20.38
C THR A 114 -5.50 -9.24 21.01
N ASP A 115 -4.33 -9.51 21.58
CA ASP A 115 -3.47 -8.46 22.17
C ASP A 115 -3.12 -7.34 21.17
N ASP A 116 -3.07 -7.66 19.87
CA ASP A 116 -2.77 -6.70 18.81
C ASP A 116 -3.99 -5.86 18.39
N TYR A 117 -5.19 -6.18 18.89
CA TYR A 117 -6.41 -5.44 18.59
C TYR A 117 -6.27 -3.96 18.94
N TYR A 118 -5.79 -3.68 20.15
CA TYR A 118 -5.63 -2.32 20.66
C TYR A 118 -4.59 -1.53 19.85
N TYR A 119 -3.47 -2.16 19.49
CA TYR A 119 -2.45 -1.51 18.66
C TYR A 119 -2.92 -1.25 17.23
N LYS A 120 -3.71 -2.16 16.64
CA LYS A 120 -4.16 -2.03 15.24
C LYS A 120 -5.38 -1.12 15.08
N ARG A 121 -6.04 -0.75 16.19
CA ARG A 121 -7.22 0.14 16.19
C ARG A 121 -6.86 1.49 15.56
N ASP A 122 -7.82 2.08 14.85
CA ASP A 122 -7.71 3.47 14.42
C ASP A 122 -7.69 4.38 15.66
N THR A 123 -6.86 5.43 15.62
CA THR A 123 -6.72 6.41 16.72
C THR A 123 -7.69 7.57 16.58
N ASP A 124 -8.40 7.65 15.44
CA ASP A 124 -9.39 8.67 15.15
C ASP A 124 -10.68 8.50 15.99
N ILE A 125 -11.52 9.53 16.00
CA ILE A 125 -12.71 9.60 16.87
C ILE A 125 -13.93 8.82 16.35
N TYR A 126 -13.92 8.44 15.06
CA TYR A 126 -15.14 8.00 14.41
C TYR A 126 -15.65 6.70 15.02
N GLY A 127 -16.97 6.52 15.03
CA GLY A 127 -17.64 5.37 15.62
C GLY A 127 -17.70 5.37 17.15
N VAL A 128 -16.93 6.21 17.84
CA VAL A 128 -16.99 6.34 19.30
C VAL A 128 -18.07 7.37 19.67
N ALA A 129 -18.97 7.00 20.59
CA ALA A 129 -19.96 7.94 21.11
C ALA A 129 -19.39 8.64 22.36
N PHE A 130 -19.41 9.96 22.38
CA PHE A 130 -18.89 10.79 23.46
C PHE A 130 -20.03 11.48 24.19
N ASN A 131 -19.89 11.70 25.49
CA ASN A 131 -20.75 12.65 26.18
C ASN A 131 -20.50 14.07 25.63
N THR A 132 -21.54 14.70 25.09
CA THR A 132 -21.44 15.95 24.32
C THR A 132 -20.80 17.07 25.12
N ARG A 133 -21.29 17.34 26.34
CA ARG A 133 -20.78 18.40 27.20
C ARG A 133 -19.30 18.20 27.53
N ARG A 134 -18.92 16.99 27.91
CA ARG A 134 -17.51 16.66 28.23
C ARG A 134 -16.60 16.74 27.01
N LEU A 135 -17.11 16.45 25.81
CA LEU A 135 -16.36 16.58 24.58
C LEU A 135 -16.12 18.05 24.24
N VAL A 136 -17.12 18.93 24.43
CA VAL A 136 -16.95 20.38 24.30
C VAL A 136 -15.84 20.89 25.23
N GLU A 137 -15.90 20.53 26.52
CA GLU A 137 -14.87 20.92 27.49
C GLU A 137 -13.46 20.42 27.09
N ALA A 138 -13.35 19.20 26.54
CA ALA A 138 -12.09 18.67 26.03
C ALA A 138 -11.59 19.40 24.76
N LEU A 139 -12.49 19.71 23.82
CA LEU A 139 -12.18 20.44 22.58
C LEU A 139 -11.76 21.90 22.83
N GLU A 140 -12.27 22.50 23.90
CA GLU A 140 -11.85 23.83 24.37
C GLU A 140 -10.48 23.76 25.06
N THR A 141 -10.28 22.76 25.92
CA THR A 141 -9.01 22.56 26.64
C THR A 141 -7.84 22.23 25.70
N PHE A 142 -8.12 21.43 24.67
CA PHE A 142 -7.13 20.92 23.71
C PHE A 142 -7.29 21.55 22.33
N SER A 143 -7.38 22.89 22.30
CA SER A 143 -7.62 23.63 21.06
C SER A 143 -6.48 23.56 20.04
N ASP A 144 -5.32 23.07 20.46
CA ASP A 144 -4.08 22.93 19.70
C ASP A 144 -3.78 21.49 19.26
N LEU A 145 -4.70 20.55 19.52
CA LEU A 145 -4.58 19.16 19.06
C LEU A 145 -5.40 18.89 17.79
N ASP A 146 -4.89 18.01 16.95
CA ASP A 146 -5.63 17.42 15.83
C ASP A 146 -6.70 16.43 16.33
N ARG A 147 -7.82 16.36 15.60
CA ARG A 147 -8.90 15.39 15.80
C ARG A 147 -8.40 13.97 16.07
N LYS A 148 -7.38 13.53 15.34
CA LYS A 148 -6.83 12.16 15.42
C LYS A 148 -6.19 11.83 16.77
N SER A 149 -5.95 12.84 17.60
CA SER A 149 -5.45 12.69 18.97
C SER A 149 -6.55 12.84 20.02
N LEU A 150 -7.72 13.36 19.62
CA LEU A 150 -8.78 13.75 20.55
C LEU A 150 -9.36 12.57 21.32
N TYR A 151 -9.50 11.40 20.69
CA TYR A 151 -9.98 10.19 21.38
C TYR A 151 -9.07 9.82 22.57
N ILE A 152 -7.75 9.81 22.35
CA ILE A 152 -6.78 9.49 23.40
C ILE A 152 -6.74 10.63 24.44
N ALA A 153 -6.69 11.89 23.99
CA ALA A 153 -6.68 13.06 24.86
C ALA A 153 -7.92 13.12 25.77
N TYR A 154 -9.10 12.80 25.24
CA TYR A 154 -10.36 12.72 25.99
C TYR A 154 -10.28 11.66 27.08
N ARG A 155 -9.77 10.47 26.77
CA ARG A 155 -9.59 9.39 27.75
C ARG A 155 -8.63 9.80 28.86
N LEU A 156 -7.52 10.43 28.51
CA LEU A 156 -6.55 10.94 29.48
C LEU A 156 -7.15 12.02 30.39
N TYR A 157 -7.82 13.01 29.81
CA TYR A 157 -8.39 14.14 30.54
C TYR A 157 -9.44 13.71 31.56
N TRP A 158 -10.25 12.71 31.22
CA TRP A 158 -11.30 12.19 32.07
C TRP A 158 -10.93 10.93 32.85
N SER A 159 -9.67 10.49 32.79
CA SER A 159 -9.18 9.25 33.43
C SER A 159 -10.01 8.01 33.06
N VAL A 160 -10.39 7.90 31.79
CA VAL A 160 -11.12 6.74 31.24
C VAL A 160 -10.11 5.65 30.87
N ASP A 161 -9.68 4.90 31.87
CA ASP A 161 -8.66 3.87 31.74
C ASP A 161 -9.14 2.64 30.95
N THR A 162 -10.40 2.26 31.11
CA THR A 162 -11.04 1.17 30.37
C THR A 162 -12.47 1.55 30.00
N ALA A 163 -12.86 1.34 28.75
CA ALA A 163 -14.25 1.43 28.33
C ALA A 163 -14.75 0.03 27.92
N PRO A 164 -15.95 -0.39 28.34
CA PRO A 164 -16.49 -1.68 27.93
C PRO A 164 -16.73 -1.68 26.42
N ILE A 165 -16.03 -2.56 25.69
CA ILE A 165 -16.26 -2.75 24.25
C ILE A 165 -17.56 -3.53 24.06
N PHE A 166 -18.55 -2.91 23.43
CA PHE A 166 -19.80 -3.59 23.08
C PHE A 166 -19.66 -4.45 21.81
N GLU A 167 -20.42 -5.55 21.73
CA GLU A 167 -20.26 -6.57 20.68
C GLU A 167 -20.58 -6.07 19.27
N ALA A 168 -21.53 -5.15 19.13
CA ALA A 168 -21.80 -4.53 17.83
C ALA A 168 -20.70 -3.53 17.47
N GLY A 169 -20.44 -3.42 16.17
CA GLY A 169 -19.32 -2.64 15.67
C GLY A 169 -19.52 -2.14 14.26
N TYR A 170 -18.46 -1.54 13.73
CA TYR A 170 -18.38 -1.08 12.36
C TYR A 170 -17.05 -1.50 11.73
N SER A 171 -17.05 -1.63 10.40
CA SER A 171 -15.84 -1.84 9.60
C SER A 171 -15.34 -0.51 9.05
N VAL A 172 -14.03 -0.30 9.15
CA VAL A 172 -13.33 0.71 8.34
C VAL A 172 -12.80 0.02 7.09
N ASN A 173 -13.39 0.33 5.94
CA ASN A 173 -12.97 -0.28 4.65
C ASN A 173 -11.69 0.36 4.07
N SER A 174 -11.05 1.30 4.77
CA SER A 174 -9.85 1.97 4.29
C SER A 174 -8.59 1.36 4.90
N VAL A 175 -7.88 0.58 4.09
CA VAL A 175 -6.50 0.13 4.37
C VAL A 175 -5.49 1.26 4.10
N THR A 176 -5.92 2.34 3.43
CA THR A 176 -5.06 3.42 2.93
C THR A 176 -4.38 4.20 4.06
N LYS A 177 -5.11 4.57 5.14
CA LYS A 177 -4.51 5.26 6.30
C LYS A 177 -3.45 4.41 7.00
N VAL A 178 -3.65 3.09 7.05
CA VAL A 178 -2.63 2.17 7.57
C VAL A 178 -1.41 2.13 6.65
N ALA A 179 -1.54 2.36 5.35
CA ALA A 179 -0.40 2.39 4.44
C ALA A 179 0.36 3.73 4.45
N ILE A 180 -0.35 4.87 4.45
CA ILE A 180 0.22 6.22 4.26
C ILE A 180 0.53 6.93 5.59
N GLY A 181 -0.15 6.57 6.68
CA GLY A 181 -0.04 7.27 7.97
C GLY A 181 -1.08 8.38 8.15
N SER A 182 -0.88 9.20 9.19
CA SER A 182 -1.76 10.28 9.61
C SER A 182 -1.12 11.63 9.33
N ILE A 183 -1.69 12.39 8.40
CA ILE A 183 -1.38 13.81 8.20
C ILE A 183 -2.23 14.63 9.17
N LEU A 184 -1.60 15.54 9.91
CA LEU A 184 -2.26 16.42 10.87
C LEU A 184 -2.56 17.79 10.25
N GLU A 185 -3.49 18.52 10.84
CA GLU A 185 -3.76 19.92 10.49
C GLU A 185 -2.50 20.78 10.72
N GLU A 186 -2.19 21.71 9.79
CA GLU A 186 -0.96 22.53 9.85
C GLU A 186 -0.83 23.37 11.13
N SER A 187 -1.95 23.71 11.77
CA SER A 187 -2.01 24.43 13.05
C SER A 187 -1.63 23.59 14.27
N THR A 188 -1.49 22.27 14.11
CA THR A 188 -1.23 21.33 15.22
C THR A 188 0.21 21.46 15.70
N ASN A 189 0.40 21.93 16.93
CA ASN A 189 1.73 22.10 17.53
C ASN A 189 2.04 21.08 18.64
N ARG A 190 1.07 20.24 19.03
CA ARG A 190 1.25 19.13 19.96
C ARG A 190 0.52 17.88 19.48
N LEU A 191 1.18 16.73 19.62
CA LEU A 191 0.56 15.45 19.25
C LEU A 191 -0.45 14.95 20.28
N LEU A 192 -0.20 15.17 21.58
CA LEU A 192 -0.96 14.59 22.68
C LEU A 192 -0.74 15.44 23.95
N PRO A 193 -1.71 15.55 24.89
CA PRO A 193 -1.46 16.25 26.14
C PRO A 193 -0.49 15.50 27.05
N LYS A 194 0.19 16.24 27.93
CA LYS A 194 1.17 15.73 28.91
C LYS A 194 0.47 15.17 30.16
N ILE A 195 -0.43 14.21 29.97
CA ILE A 195 -1.17 13.55 31.04
C ILE A 195 -0.71 12.09 31.09
N GLN A 196 -0.12 11.67 32.20
CA GLN A 196 0.45 10.33 32.34
C GLN A 196 -0.64 9.27 32.44
N SER A 197 -0.40 8.11 31.83
CA SER A 197 -1.15 6.88 32.12
C SER A 197 -0.23 5.67 31.99
N SER A 198 -0.27 4.77 32.98
CA SER A 198 0.45 3.49 32.95
C SER A 198 -0.40 2.36 32.34
N VAL A 199 -1.65 2.65 31.97
CA VAL A 199 -2.58 1.66 31.42
C VAL A 199 -2.07 1.18 30.06
N LYS A 200 -1.82 -0.13 29.95
CA LYS A 200 -1.27 -0.77 28.75
C LYS A 200 -2.06 -0.43 27.48
N GLU A 201 -3.39 -0.41 27.56
CA GLU A 201 -4.25 -0.08 26.44
C GLU A 201 -4.01 1.35 25.91
N ILE A 202 -4.00 2.34 26.80
CA ILE A 202 -3.72 3.74 26.45
C ILE A 202 -2.33 3.85 25.83
N ARG A 203 -1.32 3.23 26.45
CA ARG A 203 0.06 3.22 25.94
C ARG A 203 0.16 2.62 24.52
N LEU A 204 -0.62 1.59 24.21
CA LEU A 204 -0.70 1.00 22.85
C LEU A 204 -1.35 1.95 21.84
N TYR A 205 -2.40 2.67 22.21
CA TYR A 205 -2.99 3.69 21.34
C TYR A 205 -2.05 4.86 21.10
N VAL A 206 -1.32 5.31 22.13
CA VAL A 206 -0.30 6.36 22.01
C VAL A 206 0.82 5.91 21.08
N LEU A 207 1.32 4.68 21.25
CA LEU A 207 2.32 4.10 20.35
C LEU A 207 1.82 4.08 18.90
N ARG A 208 0.57 3.64 18.68
CA ARG A 208 -0.04 3.61 17.35
C ARG A 208 -0.19 5.01 16.74
N LEU A 209 -0.57 6.01 17.54
CA LEU A 209 -0.68 7.40 17.10
C LEU A 209 0.68 7.94 16.65
N VAL A 210 1.74 7.73 17.44
CA VAL A 210 3.12 8.14 17.10
C VAL A 210 3.57 7.47 15.80
N VAL A 211 3.35 6.16 15.66
CA VAL A 211 3.66 5.39 14.44
C VAL A 211 2.98 6.01 13.21
N LEU A 212 1.67 6.19 13.27
CA LEU A 212 0.91 6.72 12.13
C LEU A 212 1.31 8.17 11.81
N TYR A 213 1.57 8.99 12.83
CA TYR A 213 2.03 10.36 12.67
C TYR A 213 3.39 10.42 11.96
N LEU A 214 4.41 9.70 12.45
CA LEU A 214 5.73 9.69 11.82
C LEU A 214 5.71 9.15 10.39
N ARG A 215 4.81 8.19 10.11
CA ARG A 215 4.58 7.69 8.76
C ARG A 215 4.04 8.78 7.83
N GLY A 216 3.01 9.51 8.27
CA GLY A 216 2.45 10.63 7.48
C GLY A 216 3.41 11.82 7.35
N LEU A 217 4.30 12.01 8.33
CA LEU A 217 5.30 13.08 8.33
C LEU A 217 6.35 12.92 7.21
N ARG A 218 6.59 11.70 6.72
CA ARG A 218 7.50 11.48 5.59
C ARG A 218 6.98 12.08 4.29
N GLU A 219 5.67 12.19 4.16
CA GLU A 219 5.00 12.86 3.03
C GLU A 219 5.11 14.38 3.16
N THR A 220 4.73 14.93 4.32
CA THR A 220 4.70 16.39 4.50
C THR A 220 6.06 17.03 4.70
N LYS A 221 7.03 16.29 5.27
CA LYS A 221 8.42 16.69 5.56
C LYS A 221 8.58 17.96 6.43
N LYS A 222 7.47 18.47 6.97
CA LYS A 222 7.42 19.63 7.87
C LYS A 222 6.34 19.41 8.92
N THR A 223 6.55 19.93 10.13
CA THR A 223 5.58 19.87 11.23
C THR A 223 5.85 20.93 12.30
N GLN A 224 4.79 21.41 12.96
CA GLN A 224 4.89 22.32 14.11
C GLN A 224 5.04 21.58 15.45
N ILE A 225 5.03 20.24 15.44
CA ILE A 225 5.31 19.43 16.62
C ILE A 225 6.83 19.33 16.77
N SER A 226 7.34 19.46 18.00
CA SER A 226 8.76 19.33 18.28
C SER A 226 9.21 17.89 18.49
N VAL A 227 10.46 17.58 18.15
CA VAL A 227 11.09 16.29 18.51
C VAL A 227 11.13 16.14 20.03
N SER A 228 11.39 17.23 20.75
CA SER A 228 11.35 17.29 22.21
C SER A 228 10.00 16.82 22.79
N HIS A 229 8.88 17.24 22.17
CA HIS A 229 7.54 16.79 22.57
C HIS A 229 7.34 15.29 22.35
N LEU A 230 7.79 14.73 21.22
CA LEU A 230 7.69 13.30 20.95
C LEU A 230 8.52 12.46 21.94
N ARG A 231 9.74 12.91 22.26
CA ARG A 231 10.61 12.29 23.28
C ARG A 231 9.95 12.29 24.66
N GLU A 232 9.28 13.38 25.02
CA GLU A 232 8.55 13.50 26.28
C GLU A 232 7.35 12.55 26.34
N ILE A 233 6.54 12.48 25.27
CA ILE A 233 5.44 11.52 25.16
C ILE A 233 5.98 10.08 25.28
N SER A 234 7.08 9.74 24.61
CA SER A 234 7.68 8.41 24.72
C SER A 234 8.03 8.04 26.17
N LYS A 235 8.66 8.96 26.90
CA LYS A 235 9.03 8.77 28.31
C LYS A 235 7.80 8.68 29.22
N LEU A 236 6.84 9.59 29.05
CA LEU A 236 5.64 9.68 29.87
C LEU A 236 4.79 8.40 29.83
N PHE A 237 4.74 7.76 28.66
CA PHE A 237 3.98 6.53 28.42
C PHE A 237 4.84 5.27 28.37
N GLU A 238 6.13 5.36 28.73
CA GLU A 238 7.09 4.24 28.73
C GLU A 238 7.02 3.42 27.43
N LEU A 239 6.95 4.10 26.27
CA LEU A 239 6.66 3.45 24.99
C LEU A 239 7.76 2.47 24.55
N ASN A 240 8.98 2.65 25.06
CA ASN A 240 10.11 1.76 24.77
C ASN A 240 9.84 0.31 25.23
N GLU A 241 9.08 0.10 26.30
CA GLU A 241 8.69 -1.25 26.75
C GLU A 241 7.76 -1.97 25.74
N LEU A 242 7.12 -1.21 24.86
CA LEU A 242 6.17 -1.69 23.85
C LEU A 242 6.78 -1.76 22.45
N LYS A 243 8.10 -1.53 22.30
CA LYS A 243 8.81 -1.50 21.00
C LYS A 243 8.56 -2.76 20.16
N SER A 244 8.46 -3.94 20.80
CA SER A 244 8.17 -5.21 20.11
C SER A 244 6.78 -5.28 19.45
N LYS A 245 5.88 -4.32 19.72
CA LYS A 245 4.58 -4.20 19.06
C LYS A 245 4.64 -3.44 17.74
N ILE A 246 5.71 -2.70 17.50
CA ILE A 246 6.00 -2.05 16.22
C ILE A 246 6.47 -3.08 15.20
N GLU A 247 7.13 -4.15 15.67
CA GLU A 247 7.65 -5.22 14.82
C GLU A 247 6.51 -5.89 14.06
N LEU A 248 6.43 -5.57 12.76
CA LEU A 248 6.21 -6.46 11.61
C LEU A 248 5.94 -5.60 10.36
N ALA A 249 6.84 -5.71 9.38
CA ALA A 249 6.81 -5.25 7.98
C ALA A 249 7.46 -3.90 7.56
N ASN A 250 7.85 -2.99 8.47
CA ASN A 250 8.54 -1.75 8.09
C ASN A 250 9.77 -1.44 8.97
N THR A 251 10.95 -1.87 8.48
CA THR A 251 12.23 -1.72 9.20
C THR A 251 12.66 -0.26 9.38
N PHE A 252 12.36 0.62 8.41
CA PHE A 252 12.67 2.05 8.49
C PHE A 252 11.94 2.71 9.66
N GLU A 253 10.64 2.41 9.80
CA GLU A 253 9.81 2.97 10.86
C GLU A 253 10.27 2.57 12.25
N VAL A 254 10.71 1.31 12.41
CA VAL A 254 11.31 0.83 13.66
C VAL A 254 12.57 1.65 13.99
N GLY A 255 13.44 1.89 13.01
CA GLY A 255 14.64 2.71 13.21
C GLY A 255 14.29 4.15 13.62
N PHE A 256 13.34 4.78 12.93
CA PHE A 256 12.93 6.15 13.24
C PHE A 256 12.30 6.28 14.63
N ILE A 257 11.41 5.36 15.01
CA ILE A 257 10.81 5.37 16.34
C ILE A 257 11.85 5.08 17.42
N SER A 258 12.80 4.16 17.15
CA SER A 258 13.90 3.86 18.08
C SER A 258 14.68 5.12 18.42
N TRP A 259 15.06 5.91 17.41
CA TRP A 259 15.77 7.17 17.60
C TRP A 259 14.93 8.24 18.34
N ILE A 260 13.63 8.32 18.06
CA ILE A 260 12.72 9.20 18.82
C ILE A 260 12.67 8.77 20.30
N PHE A 261 12.71 7.48 20.60
CA PHE A 261 12.63 6.97 21.97
C PHE A 261 13.95 7.12 22.72
N ASP A 262 15.08 6.91 22.04
CA ASP A 262 16.42 7.10 22.55
C ASP A 262 17.32 7.74 21.49
N PRO A 263 17.78 9.00 21.67
CA PRO A 263 18.68 9.64 20.71
C PRO A 263 20.04 8.94 20.57
N ASN A 264 20.41 8.04 21.49
CA ASN A 264 21.60 7.21 21.34
C ASN A 264 21.41 6.08 20.32
N ASP A 265 20.17 5.74 19.94
CA ASP A 265 19.85 4.82 18.83
C ASP A 265 19.94 5.53 17.46
N TYR A 266 20.93 6.42 17.28
CA TYR A 266 21.16 7.18 16.04
C TYR A 266 21.69 6.31 14.88
N LEU A 267 22.14 5.10 15.17
CA LEU A 267 22.66 4.13 14.22
C LEU A 267 21.86 2.82 14.33
N PHE A 268 20.88 2.64 13.44
CA PHE A 268 19.99 1.48 13.46
C PHE A 268 20.39 0.49 12.36
N LEU A 269 20.74 -0.75 12.72
CA LEU A 269 21.04 -1.81 11.74
C LEU A 269 19.78 -2.12 10.91
N PHE A 270 19.77 -1.68 9.66
CA PHE A 270 18.65 -1.88 8.75
C PHE A 270 18.71 -3.27 8.12
N LYS A 271 19.88 -3.65 7.59
CA LYS A 271 20.08 -4.94 6.94
C LYS A 271 21.55 -5.33 6.94
N GLN A 272 21.80 -6.62 7.15
CA GLN A 272 23.10 -7.22 6.87
C GLN A 272 23.26 -7.49 5.37
N LEU A 273 24.40 -7.13 4.77
CA LEU A 273 24.78 -7.52 3.41
C LEU A 273 26.06 -8.36 3.43
N THR A 274 26.48 -8.85 2.25
CA THR A 274 27.63 -9.74 2.09
C THR A 274 28.94 -9.12 2.59
N ASP A 275 29.28 -7.92 2.12
CA ASP A 275 30.56 -7.27 2.40
C ASP A 275 30.47 -6.15 3.45
N GLU A 276 29.28 -5.58 3.59
CA GLU A 276 28.98 -4.44 4.45
C GLU A 276 27.57 -4.53 5.04
N ASP A 277 27.29 -3.70 6.02
CA ASP A 277 26.00 -3.60 6.69
C ASP A 277 25.36 -2.27 6.32
N SER A 278 24.07 -2.31 6.03
CA SER A 278 23.26 -1.12 5.85
C SER A 278 22.67 -0.67 7.19
N TYR A 279 22.86 0.61 7.48
CA TYR A 279 22.29 1.29 8.63
C TYR A 279 21.35 2.41 8.19
N LEU A 280 20.27 2.58 8.95
CA LEU A 280 19.52 3.83 8.99
C LEU A 280 20.18 4.75 10.03
N VAL A 281 20.49 5.98 9.63
CA VAL A 281 21.26 6.92 10.46
C VAL A 281 20.54 8.24 10.66
N PHE A 282 20.68 8.78 11.86
CA PHE A 282 20.16 10.08 12.29
C PHE A 282 21.35 10.94 12.75
N PRO A 283 22.11 11.52 11.80
CA PRO A 283 23.38 12.19 12.13
C PRO A 283 23.14 13.44 12.99
N SER A 284 24.04 13.69 13.94
CA SER A 284 24.20 15.03 14.51
C SER A 284 24.99 15.92 13.56
N GLU A 285 24.82 17.25 13.65
CA GLU A 285 25.57 18.22 12.85
C GLU A 285 27.09 17.90 12.89
N ASN A 286 27.64 17.46 11.74
CA ASN A 286 29.06 17.12 11.46
C ASN A 286 29.55 15.65 11.54
N GLU A 287 28.68 14.63 11.67
CA GLU A 287 29.10 13.20 11.69
C GLU A 287 28.73 12.40 10.42
N VAL A 288 28.98 12.95 9.24
CA VAL A 288 28.61 12.28 7.98
C VAL A 288 29.84 11.60 7.36
N THR A 289 29.76 10.29 7.10
CA THR A 289 30.82 9.53 6.42
C THR A 289 30.68 9.64 4.90
N GLU A 290 31.73 9.28 4.14
CA GLU A 290 31.68 9.23 2.67
C GLU A 290 30.61 8.24 2.13
N SER A 291 30.13 7.33 2.97
CA SER A 291 29.14 6.31 2.64
C SER A 291 27.69 6.71 2.96
N TYR A 292 27.47 7.94 3.39
CA TYR A 292 26.16 8.48 3.73
C TYR A 292 25.35 8.87 2.49
N PHE A 293 24.09 8.47 2.48
CA PHE A 293 23.10 8.81 1.47
C PHE A 293 21.89 9.47 2.15
N PRO A 294 21.61 10.76 1.88
CA PRO A 294 20.46 11.44 2.48
C PRO A 294 19.16 10.87 1.91
N LEU A 295 18.19 10.58 2.79
CA LEU A 295 16.87 10.05 2.41
C LEU A 295 15.77 11.08 2.67
N TYR A 296 15.75 11.66 3.87
CA TYR A 296 14.80 12.72 4.24
C TYR A 296 15.49 13.83 5.00
N THR A 297 14.96 15.04 4.82
CA THR A 297 15.14 16.16 5.74
C THR A 297 13.75 16.54 6.19
N ILE A 298 13.50 16.48 7.50
CA ILE A 298 12.21 16.79 8.10
C ILE A 298 12.37 18.01 9.00
N GLU A 299 11.61 19.06 8.73
CA GLU A 299 11.56 20.28 9.53
C GLU A 299 10.58 20.09 10.69
N PHE A 300 11.11 19.88 11.91
CA PHE A 300 10.34 19.99 13.15
C PHE A 300 10.42 21.42 13.67
N SER A 301 9.54 21.78 14.62
CA SER A 301 9.50 23.15 15.13
C SER A 301 10.74 23.57 15.93
N ASP A 302 11.48 22.61 16.47
CA ASP A 302 12.67 22.83 17.31
C ASP A 302 14.00 22.42 16.64
N GLU A 303 13.97 21.52 15.66
CA GLU A 303 15.17 21.07 14.95
C GLU A 303 14.86 20.55 13.54
N ASN A 304 15.85 20.59 12.64
CA ASN A 304 15.80 19.86 11.37
C ASN A 304 16.40 18.48 11.57
N VAL A 305 15.63 17.45 11.25
CA VAL A 305 16.08 16.05 11.36
C VAL A 305 16.46 15.54 9.99
N GLU A 306 17.74 15.24 9.82
CA GLU A 306 18.21 14.46 8.68
C GLU A 306 18.08 12.96 8.98
N ILE A 307 17.62 12.23 7.97
CA ILE A 307 17.55 10.77 8.00
C ILE A 307 18.27 10.28 6.76
N GLY A 308 19.26 9.42 6.94
CA GLY A 308 20.04 8.88 5.85
C GLY A 308 20.26 7.38 5.95
N LYS A 309 20.92 6.85 4.93
CA LYS A 309 21.41 5.49 4.87
C LYS A 309 22.92 5.51 4.86
N GLU A 310 23.55 4.62 5.61
CA GLU A 310 25.00 4.48 5.64
C GLU A 310 25.40 3.01 5.48
N TYR A 311 26.52 2.76 4.80
CA TYR A 311 27.04 1.41 4.61
C TYR A 311 28.37 1.27 5.33
N ARG A 312 28.44 0.35 6.29
CA ARG A 312 29.63 0.17 7.13
C ARG A 312 30.16 -1.26 7.05
N PRO A 313 31.48 -1.49 7.11
CA PRO A 313 32.04 -2.84 7.11
C PRO A 313 31.45 -3.76 8.19
N ASN A 314 31.17 -5.02 7.86
CA ASN A 314 30.55 -6.00 8.78
C ASN A 314 31.30 -6.16 10.12
N LYS A 315 32.62 -5.96 10.10
CA LYS A 315 33.49 -6.00 11.30
C LYS A 315 33.14 -4.92 12.34
N GLU A 316 32.39 -3.89 11.97
CA GLU A 316 31.98 -2.79 12.86
C GLU A 316 30.65 -3.07 13.56
N ARG A 317 29.92 -4.13 13.18
CA ARG A 317 28.61 -4.43 13.75
C ARG A 317 28.67 -4.71 15.26
N PRO A 318 27.85 -4.04 16.07
CA PRO A 318 27.70 -4.36 17.48
C PRO A 318 27.30 -5.83 17.68
N GLY A 319 28.11 -6.57 18.44
CA GLY A 319 27.83 -7.97 18.79
C GLY A 319 28.37 -9.03 17.83
N TYR A 320 28.90 -8.67 16.66
CA TYR A 320 29.49 -9.63 15.70
C TYR A 320 30.62 -10.48 16.30
N TYR A 321 31.36 -9.92 17.26
CA TYR A 321 32.43 -10.59 17.99
C TYR A 321 31.95 -11.56 19.09
N ARG A 322 30.63 -11.71 19.30
CA ARG A 322 30.09 -12.62 20.32
C ARG A 322 29.94 -14.03 19.71
N PRO A 323 30.47 -15.10 20.33
CA PRO A 323 30.32 -16.47 19.81
C PRO A 323 28.87 -16.96 19.63
N ALA A 324 27.89 -16.29 20.25
CA ALA A 324 26.48 -16.66 20.22
C ALA A 324 25.67 -16.05 19.06
N THR A 325 26.20 -15.11 18.29
CA THR A 325 25.51 -14.52 17.14
C THR A 325 25.77 -15.34 15.88
N TYR A 326 24.71 -15.93 15.30
CA TYR A 326 24.80 -16.64 14.04
C TYR A 326 24.79 -15.65 12.87
N ASP A 327 25.84 -15.67 12.06
CA ASP A 327 25.95 -14.86 10.84
C ASP A 327 25.51 -15.70 9.62
N PHE A 328 24.31 -15.40 9.10
CA PHE A 328 23.75 -16.07 7.93
C PHE A 328 24.49 -15.76 6.61
N TYR A 329 25.37 -14.76 6.59
CA TYR A 329 26.11 -14.31 5.40
C TYR A 329 27.56 -14.80 5.37
N LYS A 330 28.04 -15.45 6.43
CA LYS A 330 29.45 -15.88 6.54
C LYS A 330 29.90 -16.91 5.48
N ARG A 331 28.96 -17.58 4.82
CA ARG A 331 29.25 -18.62 3.81
C ARG A 331 28.98 -18.08 2.42
N PRO A 332 29.93 -18.17 1.47
CA PRO A 332 29.66 -17.78 0.08
C PRO A 332 28.58 -18.68 -0.53
N ILE A 333 27.91 -18.19 -1.58
CA ILE A 333 27.05 -19.03 -2.40
C ILE A 333 27.90 -20.02 -3.21
N THR A 334 27.53 -21.29 -3.16
CA THR A 334 28.24 -22.40 -3.81
C THR A 334 27.24 -23.35 -4.46
N PRO A 335 27.66 -24.29 -5.32
CA PRO A 335 26.76 -25.31 -5.88
C PRO A 335 25.96 -26.14 -4.84
N ASN A 336 26.41 -26.19 -3.59
CA ASN A 336 25.70 -26.87 -2.48
C ASN A 336 24.66 -25.99 -1.76
N SER A 337 24.62 -24.69 -2.07
CA SER A 337 23.71 -23.73 -1.46
C SER A 337 22.26 -24.00 -1.86
N LYS A 338 21.33 -23.77 -0.93
CA LYS A 338 19.89 -23.89 -1.18
C LYS A 338 19.32 -22.55 -1.62
N ILE A 339 18.78 -22.50 -2.83
CA ILE A 339 18.20 -21.28 -3.41
C ILE A 339 16.68 -21.46 -3.55
N LEU A 340 15.94 -20.54 -2.96
CA LEU A 340 14.48 -20.55 -2.94
C LEU A 340 13.94 -19.44 -3.85
N PHE A 341 13.23 -19.83 -4.90
CA PHE A 341 12.56 -18.93 -5.84
C PHE A 341 11.06 -18.90 -5.59
N PHE A 342 10.40 -17.75 -5.80
CA PHE A 342 8.93 -17.70 -5.87
C PHE A 342 8.37 -16.44 -6.52
N ASP A 343 7.20 -16.59 -7.15
CA ASP A 343 6.32 -15.50 -7.57
C ASP A 343 5.14 -15.35 -6.60
N ARG A 344 3.90 -15.44 -7.08
CA ARG A 344 2.69 -15.43 -6.24
C ARG A 344 2.32 -16.86 -5.83
N PRO A 345 1.70 -17.07 -4.65
CA PRO A 345 1.32 -18.41 -4.18
C PRO A 345 0.46 -19.22 -5.14
N LEU A 346 -0.40 -18.58 -5.94
CA LEU A 346 -1.34 -19.27 -6.83
C LEU A 346 -1.04 -19.06 -8.33
N GLN A 347 -0.03 -18.26 -8.66
CA GLN A 347 0.25 -17.84 -10.02
C GLN A 347 1.77 -17.67 -10.20
N ALA A 348 2.33 -18.40 -11.17
CA ALA A 348 3.70 -18.21 -11.61
C ALA A 348 3.71 -17.23 -12.82
N ASP A 349 4.56 -17.45 -13.81
CA ASP A 349 4.65 -16.63 -15.05
C ASP A 349 5.00 -15.15 -14.77
N ASP A 350 5.79 -14.93 -13.72
CA ASP A 350 6.39 -13.63 -13.41
C ASP A 350 7.92 -13.81 -13.32
N ASN A 351 8.64 -12.76 -12.89
CA ASN A 351 10.10 -12.72 -13.04
C ASN A 351 10.87 -13.88 -12.38
N ALA A 352 10.39 -14.45 -11.27
CA ALA A 352 11.09 -15.56 -10.63
C ALA A 352 10.98 -16.85 -11.44
N GLU A 353 9.85 -17.12 -12.10
CA GLU A 353 9.71 -18.28 -12.99
C GLU A 353 10.72 -18.21 -14.15
N HIS A 354 10.81 -17.04 -14.80
CA HIS A 354 11.74 -16.84 -15.93
C HIS A 354 13.20 -17.01 -15.50
N LEU A 355 13.59 -16.41 -14.38
CA LEU A 355 14.95 -16.55 -13.86
C LEU A 355 15.25 -17.97 -13.40
N TYR A 356 14.30 -18.67 -12.75
CA TYR A 356 14.48 -20.07 -12.35
C TYR A 356 14.74 -20.95 -13.58
N ARG A 357 13.93 -20.80 -14.63
CA ARG A 357 14.08 -21.57 -15.88
C ARG A 357 15.44 -21.32 -16.53
N TYR A 358 15.86 -20.06 -16.58
CA TYR A 358 17.20 -19.71 -17.07
C TYR A 358 18.28 -20.36 -16.20
N PHE A 359 18.17 -20.24 -14.87
CA PHE A 359 19.17 -20.73 -13.92
C PHE A 359 19.30 -22.26 -13.97
N MET A 360 18.18 -22.98 -13.98
CA MET A 360 18.12 -24.44 -14.12
C MET A 360 18.85 -24.94 -15.38
N ASN A 361 18.75 -24.20 -16.50
CA ASN A 361 19.34 -24.59 -17.78
C ASN A 361 20.82 -24.20 -17.92
N ASN A 362 21.28 -23.16 -17.24
CA ASN A 362 22.63 -22.60 -17.43
C ASN A 362 23.59 -22.88 -16.26
N TYR A 363 23.07 -23.23 -15.08
CA TYR A 363 23.84 -23.51 -13.87
C TYR A 363 23.49 -24.89 -13.27
N PRO A 364 23.61 -25.99 -14.05
CA PRO A 364 23.18 -27.33 -13.63
C PRO A 364 23.94 -27.87 -12.41
N GLU A 365 25.11 -27.31 -12.08
CA GLU A 365 25.85 -27.64 -10.87
C GLU A 365 25.11 -27.23 -9.59
N TYR A 366 24.22 -26.23 -9.65
CA TYR A 366 23.36 -25.82 -8.54
C TYR A 366 22.07 -26.65 -8.51
N SER A 367 22.19 -27.88 -8.01
CA SER A 367 21.05 -28.82 -7.96
C SER A 367 20.02 -28.55 -6.85
N ASN A 368 20.36 -27.72 -5.86
CA ASN A 368 19.50 -27.43 -4.70
C ASN A 368 18.66 -26.15 -4.88
N ILE A 369 18.07 -25.97 -6.06
CA ILE A 369 17.12 -24.90 -6.35
C ILE A 369 15.69 -25.38 -6.17
N TYR A 370 14.83 -24.52 -5.62
CA TYR A 370 13.43 -24.82 -5.33
C TYR A 370 12.54 -23.67 -5.78
N PHE A 371 11.35 -23.97 -6.29
CA PHE A 371 10.36 -22.97 -6.67
C PHE A 371 9.09 -23.13 -5.82
N ALA A 372 8.73 -22.13 -5.02
CA ALA A 372 7.56 -22.20 -4.16
C ALA A 372 6.29 -21.80 -4.91
N LEU A 373 5.31 -22.71 -4.92
CA LEU A 373 4.00 -22.53 -5.54
C LEU A 373 2.97 -23.37 -4.79
N ASN A 374 1.70 -22.97 -4.74
CA ASN A 374 0.68 -23.82 -4.13
C ASN A 374 0.23 -24.93 -5.10
N ARG A 375 -0.09 -26.11 -4.56
CA ARG A 375 -0.46 -27.31 -5.34
C ARG A 375 -1.74 -27.13 -6.17
N ASN A 376 -2.60 -26.20 -5.76
CA ASN A 376 -3.83 -25.85 -6.45
C ASN A 376 -3.65 -24.71 -7.47
N SER A 377 -2.42 -24.22 -7.68
CA SER A 377 -2.14 -23.29 -8.79
C SER A 377 -2.37 -23.98 -10.13
N ARG A 378 -2.92 -23.23 -11.09
CA ARG A 378 -3.04 -23.68 -12.48
C ARG A 378 -1.69 -23.99 -13.14
N ASP A 379 -0.62 -23.39 -12.64
CA ASP A 379 0.74 -23.49 -13.20
C ASP A 379 1.51 -24.70 -12.65
N TRP A 380 1.03 -25.35 -11.58
CA TRP A 380 1.75 -26.43 -10.91
C TRP A 380 2.10 -27.59 -11.85
N SER A 381 1.12 -28.14 -12.56
CA SER A 381 1.33 -29.29 -13.44
C SER A 381 2.27 -28.98 -14.61
N ARG A 382 2.18 -27.75 -15.14
CA ARG A 382 3.05 -27.26 -16.23
C ARG A 382 4.50 -27.21 -15.73
N LEU A 383 4.75 -26.51 -14.63
CA LEU A 383 6.10 -26.34 -14.09
C LEU A 383 6.72 -27.66 -13.61
N GLN A 384 5.92 -28.55 -13.01
CA GLN A 384 6.39 -29.88 -12.64
C GLN A 384 6.85 -30.68 -13.87
N THR A 385 6.12 -30.57 -14.98
CA THR A 385 6.48 -31.24 -16.25
C THR A 385 7.74 -30.64 -16.86
N GLU A 386 7.95 -29.33 -16.71
CA GLU A 386 9.17 -28.62 -17.13
C GLU A 386 10.41 -28.93 -16.25
N GLY A 387 10.26 -29.72 -15.19
CA GLY A 387 11.37 -30.13 -14.32
C GLY A 387 11.61 -29.22 -13.11
N PHE A 388 10.70 -28.28 -12.82
CA PHE A 388 10.83 -27.43 -11.64
C PHE A 388 10.71 -28.27 -10.36
N ASN A 389 11.62 -28.02 -9.43
CA ASN A 389 11.58 -28.59 -8.09
C ASN A 389 10.61 -27.78 -7.21
N LEU A 390 9.33 -28.15 -7.25
CA LEU A 390 8.24 -27.41 -6.61
C LEU A 390 8.11 -27.71 -5.11
N VAL A 391 7.96 -26.66 -4.29
CA VAL A 391 7.62 -26.75 -2.85
C VAL A 391 6.29 -26.06 -2.57
N HIS A 392 5.46 -26.65 -1.70
CA HIS A 392 4.16 -26.07 -1.36
C HIS A 392 4.34 -24.78 -0.55
N PHE A 393 4.00 -23.62 -1.12
CA PHE A 393 4.23 -22.32 -0.49
C PHE A 393 3.48 -22.20 0.85
N PHE A 394 4.13 -21.60 1.86
CA PHE A 394 3.64 -21.45 3.25
C PHE A 394 3.32 -22.75 4.00
N SER A 395 3.72 -23.91 3.45
CA SER A 395 3.71 -25.16 4.20
C SER A 395 4.85 -25.22 5.23
N GLN A 396 4.76 -26.16 6.16
CA GLN A 396 5.84 -26.47 7.08
C GLN A 396 7.14 -26.84 6.34
N GLU A 397 7.03 -27.57 5.22
CA GLU A 397 8.16 -27.91 4.34
C GLU A 397 8.83 -26.65 3.76
N PHE A 398 8.02 -25.69 3.27
CA PHE A 398 8.52 -24.40 2.79
C PHE A 398 9.25 -23.63 3.88
N TYR A 399 8.69 -23.56 5.10
CA TYR A 399 9.33 -22.83 6.20
C TYR A 399 10.62 -23.52 6.70
N ASP A 400 10.67 -24.85 6.72
CA ASP A 400 11.89 -25.60 7.01
C ASP A 400 12.97 -25.42 5.93
N LEU A 401 12.55 -25.31 4.66
CA LEU A 401 13.45 -24.97 3.56
C LEU A 401 13.93 -23.52 3.65
N PHE A 402 13.03 -22.56 3.89
CA PHE A 402 13.36 -21.16 4.11
C PHE A 402 14.36 -21.01 5.25
N LEU A 403 14.19 -21.73 6.36
CA LEU A 403 15.15 -21.72 7.47
C LEU A 403 16.56 -22.12 7.02
N LYS A 404 16.67 -23.10 6.11
CA LYS A 404 17.92 -23.67 5.61
C LYS A 404 18.44 -23.03 4.32
N SER A 405 17.68 -22.13 3.69
CA SER A 405 18.09 -21.50 2.43
C SER A 405 19.29 -20.57 2.63
N ASP A 406 20.18 -20.52 1.65
CA ASP A 406 21.29 -19.59 1.63
C ASP A 406 20.96 -18.32 0.83
N LEU A 407 19.95 -18.41 -0.05
CA LEU A 407 19.48 -17.33 -0.91
C LEU A 407 17.98 -17.44 -1.18
N VAL A 408 17.30 -16.29 -1.17
CA VAL A 408 15.89 -16.14 -1.56
C VAL A 408 15.80 -15.20 -2.76
N VAL A 409 15.04 -15.58 -3.78
CA VAL A 409 14.89 -14.84 -5.03
C VAL A 409 13.40 -14.72 -5.35
N ALA A 410 12.85 -13.52 -5.44
CA ALA A 410 11.41 -13.38 -5.64
C ALA A 410 10.97 -12.13 -6.40
N SER A 411 9.86 -12.24 -7.13
CA SER A 411 9.15 -11.10 -7.75
C SER A 411 8.16 -10.42 -6.80
N GLN A 412 7.83 -11.08 -5.69
CA GLN A 412 6.88 -10.63 -4.67
C GLN A 412 7.52 -10.64 -3.29
N ILE A 413 7.14 -9.70 -2.42
CA ILE A 413 7.63 -9.64 -1.03
C ILE A 413 6.50 -10.04 -0.09
N TYR A 414 6.70 -11.14 0.63
CA TYR A 414 5.82 -11.59 1.71
C TYR A 414 6.52 -11.41 3.06
N ASN A 415 5.74 -11.26 4.13
CA ASN A 415 6.28 -11.24 5.48
C ASN A 415 6.65 -12.67 5.90
N LEU A 416 7.92 -13.04 5.67
CA LEU A 416 8.46 -14.35 6.03
C LEU A 416 9.20 -14.24 7.36
N GLU A 417 8.70 -14.96 8.36
CA GLU A 417 9.38 -15.14 9.64
C GLU A 417 9.21 -16.58 10.12
N TYR A 418 10.32 -17.23 10.44
CA TYR A 418 10.29 -18.59 10.97
C TYR A 418 11.50 -18.88 11.85
N ARG A 419 11.26 -19.18 13.13
CA ARG A 419 12.29 -19.54 14.12
C ARG A 419 13.48 -18.56 14.16
N GLY A 420 13.18 -17.26 14.10
CA GLY A 420 14.18 -16.18 14.14
C GLY A 420 14.84 -15.85 12.80
N LYS A 421 14.52 -16.56 11.71
CA LYS A 421 14.92 -16.18 10.35
C LYS A 421 13.82 -15.36 9.67
N SER A 422 14.21 -14.27 9.01
CA SER A 422 13.36 -13.42 8.18
C SER A 422 14.13 -12.91 6.96
N LEU A 423 13.50 -12.09 6.11
CA LEU A 423 14.23 -11.46 4.99
C LEU A 423 15.29 -10.43 5.45
N ILE A 424 15.20 -9.93 6.69
CA ILE A 424 16.18 -8.98 7.26
C ILE A 424 17.56 -9.65 7.42
N ASN A 425 17.58 -10.93 7.81
CA ASN A 425 18.80 -11.71 8.02
C ASN A 425 18.98 -12.84 6.98
N SER A 426 18.43 -12.66 5.78
CA SER A 426 18.59 -13.57 4.64
C SER A 426 19.07 -12.81 3.42
N ARG A 427 19.95 -13.42 2.62
CA ARG A 427 20.23 -12.94 1.26
C ARG A 427 18.94 -12.98 0.44
N PHE A 428 18.51 -11.83 -0.04
CA PHE A 428 17.24 -11.63 -0.69
C PHE A 428 17.40 -10.79 -1.97
N VAL A 429 17.12 -11.42 -3.11
CA VAL A 429 17.07 -10.77 -4.42
C VAL A 429 15.62 -10.47 -4.77
N TYR A 430 15.31 -9.19 -4.90
CA TYR A 430 14.00 -8.74 -5.33
C TYR A 430 14.02 -8.43 -6.83
N LEU A 431 13.29 -9.25 -7.58
CA LEU A 431 13.18 -9.17 -9.04
C LEU A 431 12.09 -8.21 -9.52
N GLN A 432 11.27 -7.71 -8.59
CA GLN A 432 10.04 -6.98 -8.87
C GLN A 432 8.99 -7.79 -9.64
N HIS A 433 7.78 -7.25 -9.72
CA HIS A 433 6.67 -7.78 -10.56
C HIS A 433 6.24 -6.79 -11.64
N GLY A 434 6.93 -5.65 -11.72
CA GLY A 434 6.69 -4.58 -12.67
C GLY A 434 7.68 -3.46 -12.43
N ILE A 435 7.95 -2.68 -13.48
CA ILE A 435 8.87 -1.55 -13.43
C ILE A 435 8.19 -0.40 -12.67
N GLN A 436 8.92 0.24 -11.76
CA GLN A 436 8.39 1.33 -10.93
C GLN A 436 8.31 2.64 -11.71
N LEU A 437 7.08 3.06 -12.02
CA LEU A 437 6.80 4.37 -12.63
C LEU A 437 6.41 5.45 -11.61
N ASN A 438 5.91 5.03 -10.45
CA ASN A 438 5.37 5.90 -9.41
C ASN A 438 6.39 6.10 -8.28
N ASP A 439 6.16 7.08 -7.41
CA ASP A 439 6.98 7.28 -6.23
C ASP A 439 6.67 6.19 -5.19
N MET A 440 7.62 5.28 -5.03
CA MET A 440 7.54 4.16 -4.10
C MET A 440 8.58 4.30 -2.97
N THR A 441 9.02 5.53 -2.66
CA THR A 441 10.22 5.78 -1.82
C THR A 441 10.06 5.13 -0.44
N ASP A 442 8.95 5.42 0.23
CA ASP A 442 8.58 4.84 1.52
C ASP A 442 8.51 3.31 1.47
N TRP A 443 7.99 2.75 0.38
CA TRP A 443 7.89 1.30 0.22
C TRP A 443 9.27 0.68 0.05
N VAL A 444 10.11 1.21 -0.86
CA VAL A 444 11.48 0.73 -1.11
C VAL A 444 12.29 0.77 0.17
N LEU A 445 12.26 1.90 0.90
CA LEU A 445 12.99 2.08 2.15
C LEU A 445 12.46 1.20 3.30
N SER A 446 11.28 0.59 3.17
CA SER A 446 10.75 -0.35 4.16
C SER A 446 11.23 -1.79 3.98
N LYS A 447 11.86 -2.15 2.84
CA LYS A 447 12.13 -3.55 2.46
C LYS A 447 13.61 -3.93 2.58
N PRO A 448 13.91 -5.11 3.13
CA PRO A 448 15.28 -5.55 3.38
C PRO A 448 15.81 -6.46 2.25
N PHE A 449 16.07 -5.91 1.06
CA PHE A 449 16.68 -6.63 -0.07
C PHE A 449 18.21 -6.43 -0.13
N ASP A 450 18.93 -7.41 -0.67
CA ASP A 450 20.37 -7.31 -0.99
C ASP A 450 20.58 -6.84 -2.43
N ILE A 451 19.66 -7.24 -3.31
CA ILE A 451 19.61 -6.81 -4.70
C ILE A 451 18.19 -6.36 -5.01
N PHE A 452 18.05 -5.18 -5.59
CA PHE A 452 16.85 -4.65 -6.19
C PHE A 452 17.07 -4.51 -7.69
N VAL A 453 16.42 -5.38 -8.48
CA VAL A 453 16.53 -5.32 -9.94
C VAL A 453 15.77 -4.11 -10.46
N ALA A 454 16.44 -3.24 -11.19
CA ALA A 454 15.88 -2.08 -11.88
C ALA A 454 15.94 -2.28 -13.41
N THR A 455 15.07 -1.58 -14.12
CA THR A 455 14.98 -1.60 -15.58
C THR A 455 15.21 -0.21 -16.14
N GLY A 456 16.40 -0.04 -16.72
CA GLY A 456 16.76 1.15 -17.44
C GLY A 456 17.17 2.31 -16.54
N ARG A 457 17.66 3.37 -17.18
CA ARG A 457 18.19 4.55 -16.49
C ARG A 457 17.12 5.27 -15.66
N ASN A 458 15.88 5.36 -16.15
CA ASN A 458 14.84 6.12 -15.44
C ASN A 458 14.55 5.55 -14.04
N GLU A 459 14.37 4.23 -13.94
CA GLU A 459 14.12 3.57 -12.65
C GLU A 459 15.39 3.46 -11.82
N SER A 460 16.53 3.12 -12.44
CA SER A 460 17.78 2.97 -11.70
C SER A 460 18.31 4.29 -11.13
N ASP A 461 18.23 5.42 -11.84
CA ASP A 461 18.63 6.74 -11.31
C ASP A 461 17.77 7.14 -10.09
N TYR A 462 16.51 6.70 -10.04
CA TYR A 462 15.63 6.88 -8.88
C TYR A 462 16.06 5.99 -7.71
N LEU A 463 16.25 4.69 -7.95
CA LEU A 463 16.62 3.73 -6.90
C LEU A 463 18.03 3.97 -6.34
N HIS A 464 18.99 4.43 -7.14
CA HIS A 464 20.33 4.77 -6.65
C HIS A 464 20.34 5.92 -5.63
N LYS A 465 19.31 6.77 -5.61
CA LYS A 465 19.17 7.81 -4.56
C LYS A 465 18.74 7.23 -3.22
N LEU A 466 18.13 6.04 -3.22
CA LEU A 466 17.55 5.42 -2.04
C LEU A 466 18.39 4.24 -1.53
N VAL A 467 18.83 3.39 -2.46
CA VAL A 467 19.46 2.08 -2.22
C VAL A 467 20.58 1.81 -3.24
N PRO A 468 21.63 2.64 -3.27
CA PRO A 468 22.67 2.60 -4.31
C PRO A 468 23.47 1.30 -4.38
N ARG A 469 23.71 0.64 -3.24
CA ARG A 469 24.48 -0.62 -3.21
C ARG A 469 23.66 -1.83 -3.67
N GLU A 470 22.35 -1.76 -3.43
CA GLU A 470 21.42 -2.84 -3.75
C GLU A 470 20.87 -2.73 -5.18
N THR A 471 20.86 -1.54 -5.78
CA THR A 471 20.29 -1.33 -7.11
C THR A 471 21.11 -2.03 -8.20
N LEU A 472 20.46 -2.89 -8.99
CA LEU A 472 21.04 -3.56 -10.16
C LEU A 472 20.24 -3.17 -11.41
N ASN A 473 20.79 -2.32 -12.27
CA ASN A 473 20.19 -2.03 -13.58
C ASN A 473 20.49 -3.16 -14.57
N SER A 474 19.65 -4.20 -14.58
CA SER A 474 19.76 -5.33 -15.52
C SER A 474 18.56 -5.47 -16.44
N GLY A 475 17.44 -4.83 -16.13
CA GLY A 475 16.12 -5.24 -16.63
C GLY A 475 15.55 -6.41 -15.83
N ILE A 476 14.25 -6.67 -15.95
CA ILE A 476 13.57 -7.76 -15.27
C ILE A 476 13.51 -9.05 -16.14
N PRO A 477 13.67 -10.25 -15.55
CA PRO A 477 13.77 -11.54 -16.25
C PRO A 477 12.78 -11.81 -17.39
N ARG A 478 11.50 -11.44 -17.20
CA ARG A 478 10.46 -11.71 -18.19
C ARG A 478 10.64 -10.94 -19.50
N LEU A 479 11.32 -9.79 -19.47
CA LEU A 479 11.55 -8.98 -20.67
C LEU A 479 12.46 -9.67 -21.69
N GLU A 480 13.45 -10.45 -21.23
CA GLU A 480 14.31 -11.24 -22.12
C GLU A 480 13.53 -12.40 -22.76
N ALA A 481 12.60 -13.01 -22.02
CA ALA A 481 11.72 -14.02 -22.62
C ALA A 481 10.73 -13.38 -23.62
N LEU A 482 10.21 -12.20 -23.30
CA LEU A 482 9.29 -11.46 -24.15
C LEU A 482 9.96 -10.98 -25.44
N SER A 483 11.20 -10.49 -25.39
CA SER A 483 11.94 -10.03 -26.57
C SER A 483 12.18 -11.15 -27.58
N LYS A 484 12.41 -12.38 -27.10
CA LYS A 484 12.58 -13.58 -27.93
C LYS A 484 11.28 -14.09 -28.55
N ASN A 485 10.13 -13.71 -27.99
CA ASN A 485 8.80 -14.20 -28.37
C ASN A 485 7.92 -13.16 -29.08
N LYS A 486 8.46 -11.99 -29.44
CA LYS A 486 7.71 -10.97 -30.20
C LYS A 486 7.19 -11.58 -31.51
N SER A 487 5.88 -11.42 -31.77
CA SER A 487 5.30 -11.86 -33.04
C SER A 487 5.78 -10.97 -34.20
N SER A 488 6.13 -11.59 -35.32
CA SER A 488 6.36 -10.89 -36.59
C SER A 488 5.06 -10.53 -37.31
N ASP A 489 3.93 -11.11 -36.89
CA ASP A 489 2.60 -10.91 -37.47
C ASP A 489 1.61 -10.59 -36.33
N PRO A 490 1.34 -9.31 -36.04
CA PRO A 490 0.47 -8.92 -34.95
C PRO A 490 -1.01 -9.21 -35.28
N GLU A 491 -1.77 -9.69 -34.29
CA GLU A 491 -3.13 -10.23 -34.46
C GLU A 491 -4.24 -9.26 -34.01
N HIS A 492 -3.92 -8.30 -33.14
CA HIS A 492 -4.93 -7.46 -32.48
C HIS A 492 -4.40 -6.11 -32.00
N LEU A 493 -5.32 -5.19 -31.71
CA LEU A 493 -5.06 -4.06 -30.80
C LEU A 493 -5.30 -4.52 -29.36
N LEU A 494 -4.60 -3.93 -28.39
CA LEU A 494 -4.75 -4.27 -26.98
C LEU A 494 -5.06 -3.04 -26.14
N PHE A 495 -6.06 -3.14 -25.27
CA PHE A 495 -6.38 -2.12 -24.26
C PHE A 495 -6.25 -2.71 -22.85
N MET A 496 -5.49 -2.03 -22.01
CA MET A 496 -5.13 -2.46 -20.65
C MET A 496 -5.39 -1.35 -19.63
N PRO A 497 -6.64 -1.16 -19.18
CA PRO A 497 -6.95 -0.14 -18.17
C PRO A 497 -6.46 -0.57 -16.77
N THR A 498 -5.92 0.38 -16.01
CA THR A 498 -5.56 0.19 -14.61
C THR A 498 -6.82 0.16 -13.75
N TRP A 499 -6.78 -0.55 -12.63
CA TRP A 499 -7.89 -0.55 -11.67
C TRP A 499 -7.85 0.72 -10.80
N ARG A 500 -9.00 1.10 -10.23
CA ARG A 500 -9.08 2.21 -9.26
C ARG A 500 -9.26 1.65 -7.86
N PHE A 501 -8.43 2.12 -6.93
CA PHE A 501 -8.39 1.60 -5.57
C PHE A 501 -9.74 1.80 -4.85
N ASN A 502 -10.28 3.02 -4.93
CA ASN A 502 -11.56 3.42 -4.37
C ASN A 502 -12.76 2.59 -4.89
N LEU A 503 -12.70 2.07 -6.12
CA LEU A 503 -13.77 1.29 -6.73
C LEU A 503 -13.72 -0.22 -6.42
N GLN A 504 -12.65 -0.73 -5.81
CA GLN A 504 -12.49 -2.16 -5.54
C GLN A 504 -13.60 -2.71 -4.63
N THR A 505 -14.05 -1.90 -3.68
CA THR A 505 -15.07 -2.26 -2.68
C THR A 505 -16.44 -1.61 -2.95
N ALA A 506 -16.58 -0.83 -4.03
CA ALA A 506 -17.86 -0.23 -4.42
C ALA A 506 -18.90 -1.32 -4.73
N SER A 507 -20.20 -1.01 -4.62
CA SER A 507 -21.28 -1.87 -5.14
C SER A 507 -21.23 -1.96 -6.67
N THR A 508 -21.98 -2.88 -7.27
CA THR A 508 -22.03 -3.01 -8.74
C THR A 508 -22.61 -1.76 -9.39
N GLU A 509 -23.64 -1.23 -8.76
CA GLU A 509 -24.39 -0.06 -9.18
C GLU A 509 -23.47 1.17 -9.13
N ASN A 510 -22.81 1.42 -8.00
CA ASN A 510 -21.87 2.55 -7.86
C ASN A 510 -20.68 2.41 -8.81
N PHE A 511 -20.19 1.18 -9.05
CA PHE A 511 -19.16 0.94 -10.04
C PHE A 511 -19.64 1.34 -11.44
N MET A 512 -20.85 0.96 -11.84
CA MET A 512 -21.43 1.30 -13.16
C MET A 512 -21.76 2.80 -13.30
N GLU A 513 -21.98 3.50 -12.20
CA GLU A 513 -22.18 4.95 -12.21
C GLU A 513 -20.85 5.74 -12.24
N SER A 514 -19.74 5.11 -11.90
CA SER A 514 -18.42 5.75 -11.88
C SER A 514 -18.01 6.26 -13.26
N GLU A 515 -17.26 7.36 -13.28
CA GLU A 515 -16.65 7.88 -14.50
C GLU A 515 -15.71 6.84 -15.13
N TYR A 516 -14.95 6.11 -14.30
CA TYR A 516 -14.10 5.00 -14.72
C TYR A 516 -14.83 3.98 -15.61
N PHE A 517 -15.97 3.46 -15.14
CA PHE A 517 -16.76 2.50 -15.92
C PHE A 517 -17.29 3.12 -17.19
N LYS A 518 -17.88 4.32 -17.09
CA LYS A 518 -18.48 5.03 -18.23
C LYS A 518 -17.45 5.28 -19.33
N THR A 519 -16.26 5.78 -18.98
CA THR A 519 -15.19 6.07 -19.94
C THR A 519 -14.71 4.81 -20.65
N ILE A 520 -14.41 3.74 -19.90
CA ILE A 520 -13.98 2.48 -20.51
C ILE A 520 -15.09 1.90 -21.38
N ASN A 521 -16.31 1.78 -20.85
CA ASN A 521 -17.41 1.16 -21.59
C ASN A 521 -17.76 1.96 -22.85
N ASN A 522 -17.72 3.29 -22.80
CA ASN A 522 -17.91 4.15 -23.97
C ASN A 522 -16.88 3.85 -25.07
N LEU A 523 -15.60 3.67 -24.72
CA LEU A 523 -14.57 3.24 -25.67
C LEU A 523 -14.87 1.86 -26.28
N LEU A 524 -15.25 0.88 -25.45
CA LEU A 524 -15.55 -0.48 -25.91
C LEU A 524 -16.77 -0.54 -26.86
N THR A 525 -17.72 0.38 -26.70
CA THR A 525 -18.96 0.44 -27.48
C THR A 525 -18.98 1.50 -28.57
N ASP A 526 -17.86 2.20 -28.81
CA ASP A 526 -17.82 3.29 -29.78
C ASP A 526 -18.15 2.79 -31.20
N PRO A 527 -19.19 3.33 -31.86
CA PRO A 527 -19.61 2.85 -33.17
C PRO A 527 -18.53 2.96 -34.25
N ALA A 528 -17.72 4.04 -34.23
CA ALA A 528 -16.69 4.26 -35.23
C ALA A 528 -15.53 3.28 -35.03
N LEU A 529 -15.16 2.99 -33.78
CA LEU A 529 -14.18 1.94 -33.47
C LEU A 529 -14.65 0.57 -33.93
N LEU A 530 -15.90 0.21 -33.62
CA LEU A 530 -16.48 -1.09 -34.01
C LEU A 530 -16.52 -1.26 -35.54
N GLU A 531 -16.92 -0.21 -36.25
CA GLU A 531 -16.92 -0.19 -37.71
C GLU A 531 -15.51 -0.37 -38.29
N TYR A 532 -14.52 0.36 -37.75
CA TYR A 532 -13.12 0.21 -38.16
C TYR A 532 -12.58 -1.20 -37.93
N LEU A 533 -12.84 -1.80 -36.75
CA LEU A 533 -12.39 -3.15 -36.43
C LEU A 533 -13.02 -4.19 -37.38
N GLU A 534 -14.28 -4.02 -37.77
CA GLU A 534 -14.92 -4.91 -38.75
C GLU A 534 -14.34 -4.71 -40.15
N GLN A 535 -14.18 -3.47 -40.61
CA GLN A 535 -13.62 -3.15 -41.93
C GLN A 535 -12.18 -3.64 -42.10
N LYS A 536 -11.37 -3.59 -41.03
CA LYS A 536 -9.97 -4.04 -41.03
C LYS A 536 -9.80 -5.52 -40.67
N ASP A 537 -10.89 -6.23 -40.38
CA ASP A 537 -10.88 -7.60 -39.84
C ASP A 537 -10.00 -7.77 -38.58
N LYS A 538 -9.94 -6.75 -37.73
CA LYS A 538 -9.13 -6.74 -36.50
C LYS A 538 -9.97 -7.02 -35.27
N LYS A 539 -9.30 -7.25 -34.13
CA LYS A 539 -9.93 -7.26 -32.80
C LYS A 539 -9.25 -6.25 -31.90
N LEU A 540 -10.03 -5.67 -30.99
CA LEU A 540 -9.52 -5.03 -29.78
C LEU A 540 -9.67 -6.02 -28.63
N LEU A 541 -8.54 -6.48 -28.09
CA LEU A 541 -8.53 -7.25 -26.87
C LEU A 541 -8.50 -6.32 -25.67
N VAL A 542 -9.32 -6.61 -24.67
CA VAL A 542 -9.35 -5.88 -23.39
C VAL A 542 -8.78 -6.79 -22.32
N GLN A 543 -7.61 -6.44 -21.78
CA GLN A 543 -6.98 -7.17 -20.69
C GLN A 543 -7.28 -6.44 -19.37
N LEU A 544 -8.38 -6.82 -18.71
CA LEU A 544 -8.76 -6.25 -17.42
C LEU A 544 -7.79 -6.70 -16.32
N HIS A 545 -7.46 -5.79 -15.40
CA HIS A 545 -6.69 -6.11 -14.21
C HIS A 545 -7.40 -7.19 -13.36
N PRO A 546 -6.68 -8.13 -12.70
CA PRO A 546 -7.29 -9.17 -11.87
C PRO A 546 -8.28 -8.67 -10.80
N ASN A 547 -8.06 -7.47 -10.26
CA ASN A 547 -8.97 -6.84 -9.28
C ASN A 547 -10.34 -6.48 -9.87
N LEU A 548 -10.48 -6.37 -11.20
CA LEU A 548 -11.72 -6.09 -11.91
C LEU A 548 -12.44 -7.37 -12.36
N LYS A 549 -11.91 -8.57 -12.06
CA LYS A 549 -12.48 -9.84 -12.54
C LYS A 549 -13.94 -10.06 -12.12
N LYS A 550 -14.35 -9.53 -10.96
CA LYS A 550 -15.75 -9.57 -10.50
C LYS A 550 -16.68 -8.59 -11.22
N ARG A 551 -16.10 -7.64 -11.96
CA ARG A 551 -16.78 -6.56 -12.71
C ARG A 551 -16.76 -6.78 -14.21
N THR A 552 -16.14 -7.87 -14.69
CA THR A 552 -16.03 -8.16 -16.13
C THR A 552 -17.40 -8.13 -16.82
N ASP A 553 -18.43 -8.72 -16.19
CA ASP A 553 -19.78 -8.81 -16.77
C ASP A 553 -20.52 -7.45 -16.83
N CYS A 554 -20.00 -6.41 -16.17
CA CYS A 554 -20.55 -5.06 -16.27
C CYS A 554 -20.22 -4.41 -17.62
N PHE A 555 -19.09 -4.78 -18.23
CA PHE A 555 -18.62 -4.20 -19.48
C PHE A 555 -19.29 -4.84 -20.69
N GLN A 556 -19.54 -4.03 -21.73
CA GLN A 556 -20.11 -4.50 -22.98
C GLN A 556 -19.00 -4.94 -23.95
N PHE A 557 -19.00 -6.23 -24.26
CA PHE A 557 -18.12 -6.82 -25.27
C PHE A 557 -18.90 -7.15 -26.55
N SER A 558 -18.18 -7.24 -27.67
CA SER A 558 -18.73 -7.55 -28.99
C SER A 558 -17.91 -8.64 -29.69
N LYS A 559 -18.24 -8.98 -30.95
CA LYS A 559 -17.43 -9.89 -31.77
C LYS A 559 -16.01 -9.36 -32.00
N ARG A 560 -15.85 -8.03 -32.05
CA ARG A 560 -14.60 -7.34 -32.38
C ARG A 560 -13.89 -6.76 -31.15
N VAL A 561 -14.61 -6.48 -30.07
CA VAL A 561 -14.07 -6.01 -28.80
C VAL A 561 -14.24 -7.11 -27.76
N VAL A 562 -13.16 -7.79 -27.38
CA VAL A 562 -13.22 -9.08 -26.68
C VAL A 562 -12.44 -9.01 -25.38
N ASN A 563 -13.01 -9.54 -24.29
CA ASN A 563 -12.27 -9.75 -23.05
C ASN A 563 -11.16 -10.80 -23.29
N SER A 564 -9.91 -10.41 -23.07
CA SER A 564 -8.77 -11.27 -23.36
C SER A 564 -8.71 -12.46 -22.42
N THR A 565 -8.29 -13.62 -22.96
CA THR A 565 -7.99 -14.84 -22.20
C THR A 565 -6.51 -15.22 -22.25
N TYR A 566 -5.70 -14.43 -22.96
CA TYR A 566 -4.26 -14.59 -23.07
C TYR A 566 -3.55 -14.27 -21.75
N THR A 567 -2.34 -14.79 -21.60
CA THR A 567 -1.39 -14.24 -20.64
C THR A 567 -1.02 -12.81 -21.03
N TYR A 568 -0.49 -12.04 -20.08
CA TYR A 568 -0.03 -10.67 -20.34
C TYR A 568 1.04 -10.64 -21.44
N ALA A 569 2.02 -11.53 -21.38
CA ALA A 569 3.09 -11.64 -22.36
C ALA A 569 2.58 -11.97 -23.76
N GLU A 570 1.68 -12.96 -23.89
CA GLU A 570 1.10 -13.34 -25.19
C GLU A 570 0.24 -12.22 -25.78
N ALA A 571 -0.60 -11.58 -24.96
CA ALA A 571 -1.43 -10.47 -25.39
C ALA A 571 -0.55 -9.34 -25.93
N ILE A 572 0.51 -8.97 -25.21
CA ILE A 572 1.45 -7.93 -25.62
C ILE A 572 2.19 -8.35 -26.88
N ALA A 573 2.86 -9.51 -26.91
CA ALA A 573 3.71 -9.95 -28.02
C ALA A 573 3.01 -10.03 -29.38
N LYS A 574 1.68 -10.17 -29.39
CA LYS A 574 0.83 -10.23 -30.59
C LYS A 574 0.09 -8.93 -30.90
N SER A 575 0.37 -7.85 -30.17
CA SER A 575 -0.32 -6.57 -30.35
C SER A 575 0.30 -5.70 -31.43
N GLU A 576 -0.53 -4.99 -32.20
CA GLU A 576 -0.11 -3.88 -33.05
C GLU A 576 0.17 -2.60 -32.25
N ILE A 577 -0.57 -2.42 -31.16
CA ILE A 577 -0.46 -1.29 -30.23
C ILE A 577 -1.03 -1.72 -28.88
N VAL A 578 -0.46 -1.16 -27.81
CA VAL A 578 -1.02 -1.21 -26.46
C VAL A 578 -1.52 0.17 -26.02
N LEU A 579 -2.84 0.29 -25.83
CA LEU A 579 -3.48 1.42 -25.18
C LEU A 579 -3.59 1.15 -23.67
N THR A 580 -3.22 2.11 -22.83
CA THR A 580 -3.35 2.01 -21.37
C THR A 580 -3.63 3.38 -20.77
N ASP A 581 -3.77 3.48 -19.45
CA ASP A 581 -3.82 4.73 -18.69
C ASP A 581 -2.50 4.94 -17.90
N TYR A 582 -2.33 4.27 -16.75
CA TYR A 582 -1.22 4.48 -15.80
C TYR A 582 -0.42 3.20 -15.53
N SER A 583 -0.63 2.15 -16.32
CA SER A 583 -0.05 0.83 -16.05
C SER A 583 1.42 0.75 -16.46
N SER A 584 2.28 0.25 -15.58
CA SER A 584 3.69 -0.03 -15.93
C SER A 584 3.86 -1.20 -16.89
N VAL A 585 2.83 -2.03 -17.08
CA VAL A 585 2.84 -3.15 -18.05
C VAL A 585 3.10 -2.65 -19.48
N VAL A 586 2.76 -1.41 -19.78
CA VAL A 586 3.00 -0.81 -21.10
C VAL A 586 4.49 -0.74 -21.46
N LEU A 587 5.37 -0.75 -20.45
CA LEU A 587 6.81 -0.76 -20.65
C LEU A 587 7.30 -2.10 -21.21
N ASP A 588 6.62 -3.21 -20.89
CA ASP A 588 6.91 -4.52 -21.50
C ASP A 588 6.67 -4.45 -23.03
N ALA A 589 5.59 -3.77 -23.46
CA ALA A 589 5.29 -3.55 -24.88
C ALA A 589 6.32 -2.61 -25.54
N ALA A 590 6.61 -1.49 -24.89
CA ALA A 590 7.61 -0.54 -25.39
C ALA A 590 9.00 -1.19 -25.52
N PHE A 591 9.39 -2.06 -24.57
CA PHE A 591 10.66 -2.77 -24.59
C PHE A 591 10.85 -3.58 -25.86
N ILE A 592 9.81 -4.29 -26.32
CA ILE A 592 9.83 -5.09 -27.55
C ILE A 592 9.36 -4.32 -28.79
N ASP A 593 9.45 -2.99 -28.81
CA ASP A 593 9.11 -2.14 -29.97
C ASP A 593 7.65 -2.31 -30.44
N ILE A 594 6.71 -2.48 -29.50
CA ILE A 594 5.28 -2.34 -29.79
C ILE A 594 4.87 -0.90 -29.43
N PRO A 595 4.24 -0.16 -30.36
CA PRO A 595 3.72 1.18 -30.09
C PRO A 595 2.78 1.19 -28.88
N ILE A 596 2.83 2.28 -28.13
CA ILE A 596 1.99 2.47 -26.95
C ILE A 596 1.29 3.81 -27.02
N ALA A 597 0.13 3.93 -26.38
CA ALA A 597 -0.55 5.20 -26.16
C ALA A 597 -1.18 5.25 -24.77
N TYR A 598 -1.20 6.43 -24.18
CA TYR A 598 -1.80 6.67 -22.86
C TYR A 598 -3.17 7.34 -23.03
N TYR A 599 -4.15 6.89 -22.25
CA TYR A 599 -5.47 7.49 -22.08
C TYR A 599 -5.72 7.86 -20.61
N PRO A 600 -5.10 8.93 -20.09
CA PRO A 600 -5.22 9.32 -18.68
C PRO A 600 -6.30 10.39 -18.46
N TRP A 601 -7.58 10.02 -18.54
CA TRP A 601 -8.69 10.99 -18.40
C TRP A 601 -8.85 11.55 -16.97
N ASP A 602 -8.43 10.79 -15.96
CA ASP A 602 -8.67 11.03 -14.53
C ASP A 602 -7.37 11.18 -13.73
N PHE A 603 -6.32 11.80 -14.29
CA PHE A 603 -4.96 11.79 -13.71
C PHE A 603 -4.92 12.29 -12.25
N GLU A 604 -5.53 13.46 -11.99
CA GLU A 604 -5.54 14.07 -10.65
C GLU A 604 -6.28 13.20 -9.63
N GLU A 605 -7.43 12.65 -10.01
CA GLU A 605 -8.28 11.82 -9.17
C GLU A 605 -7.66 10.45 -8.91
N PHE A 606 -7.00 9.88 -9.92
CA PHE A 606 -6.26 8.62 -9.80
C PHE A 606 -5.22 8.73 -8.68
N PHE A 607 -4.29 9.69 -8.77
CA PHE A 607 -3.19 9.78 -7.80
C PHE A 607 -3.62 10.27 -6.41
N LYS A 608 -4.77 10.94 -6.29
CA LYS A 608 -5.34 11.33 -5.00
C LYS A 608 -5.72 10.14 -4.12
N ASP A 609 -6.22 9.06 -4.74
CA ASP A 609 -6.73 7.88 -4.04
C ASP A 609 -5.72 6.71 -3.99
N GLN A 610 -4.58 6.83 -4.68
CA GLN A 610 -3.53 5.81 -4.66
C GLN A 610 -2.62 5.96 -3.43
N PRO A 611 -2.02 4.84 -2.96
CA PRO A 611 -1.06 4.89 -1.85
C PRO A 611 0.34 5.37 -2.28
N TYR A 612 0.48 5.95 -3.47
CA TYR A 612 1.72 6.44 -4.07
C TYR A 612 1.45 7.63 -4.99
N GLY A 613 2.42 8.53 -5.12
CA GLY A 613 2.37 9.67 -6.04
C GLY A 613 2.90 9.34 -7.44
N SER A 614 2.60 10.20 -8.42
CA SER A 614 3.23 10.10 -9.75
C SER A 614 4.69 10.55 -9.68
N ARG A 615 5.60 9.79 -10.30
CA ARG A 615 7.00 10.18 -10.49
C ARG A 615 7.34 10.46 -11.95
N LEU A 616 6.70 9.75 -12.88
CA LEU A 616 6.87 9.95 -14.31
C LEU A 616 5.97 11.10 -14.80
N ASP A 617 6.55 12.02 -15.57
CA ASP A 617 5.77 12.94 -16.40
C ASP A 617 5.42 12.21 -17.71
N TYR A 618 4.15 11.85 -17.91
CA TYR A 618 3.74 11.10 -19.10
C TYR A 618 3.83 11.93 -20.39
N ILE A 619 3.78 13.27 -20.29
CA ILE A 619 3.89 14.16 -21.46
C ILE A 619 5.35 14.31 -21.86
N GLU A 620 6.25 14.50 -20.89
CA GLU A 620 7.68 14.77 -21.13
C GLU A 620 8.57 13.52 -21.18
N ASP A 621 8.23 12.48 -20.41
CA ASP A 621 9.00 11.24 -20.29
C ASP A 621 8.28 10.00 -20.84
N GLY A 622 6.97 10.10 -21.14
CA GLY A 622 6.18 8.98 -21.67
C GLY A 622 6.69 8.46 -23.02
N LEU A 623 6.53 7.15 -23.25
CA LEU A 623 7.04 6.46 -24.44
C LEU A 623 6.03 6.38 -25.60
N GLY A 624 4.96 7.19 -25.52
CA GLY A 624 3.89 7.28 -26.51
C GLY A 624 3.01 8.50 -26.25
N PRO A 625 2.07 8.81 -27.16
CA PRO A 625 1.22 9.98 -27.02
C PRO A 625 0.27 9.88 -25.84
N VAL A 626 -0.02 11.03 -25.25
CA VAL A 626 -1.02 11.22 -24.19
C VAL A 626 -2.31 11.73 -24.82
N LEU A 627 -3.35 10.91 -24.81
CA LEU A 627 -4.65 11.18 -25.40
C LEU A 627 -5.64 11.39 -24.24
N THR A 628 -5.99 12.63 -23.93
CA THR A 628 -6.78 12.95 -22.72
C THR A 628 -8.28 12.81 -22.93
N THR A 629 -8.73 12.77 -24.18
CA THR A 629 -10.17 12.69 -24.52
C THR A 629 -10.50 11.45 -25.33
N HIS A 630 -11.75 11.00 -25.21
CA HIS A 630 -12.29 9.87 -25.99
C HIS A 630 -12.10 10.09 -27.50
N GLN A 631 -12.33 11.32 -27.98
CA GLN A 631 -12.23 11.67 -29.39
C GLN A 631 -10.79 11.58 -29.92
N GLU A 632 -9.80 11.94 -29.10
CA GLU A 632 -8.38 11.78 -29.43
C GLU A 632 -8.01 10.30 -29.60
N VAL A 633 -8.46 9.44 -28.67
CA VAL A 633 -8.24 7.98 -28.74
C VAL A 633 -8.83 7.39 -30.02
N ILE A 634 -10.11 7.69 -30.30
CA ILE A 634 -10.77 7.18 -31.50
C ILE A 634 -10.05 7.66 -32.76
N LYS A 635 -9.77 8.96 -32.88
CA LYS A 635 -9.06 9.52 -34.03
C LYS A 635 -7.70 8.85 -34.25
N TYR A 636 -6.91 8.68 -33.18
CA TYR A 636 -5.58 8.08 -33.22
C TYR A 636 -5.61 6.64 -33.74
N ILE A 637 -6.60 5.83 -33.30
CA ILE A 637 -6.79 4.45 -33.77
C ILE A 637 -7.26 4.42 -35.23
N LEU A 638 -8.29 5.19 -35.57
CA LEU A 638 -8.90 5.18 -36.91
C LEU A 638 -7.93 5.62 -38.01
N ASN A 639 -7.08 6.61 -37.70
CA ASN A 639 -6.05 7.12 -38.61
C ASN A 639 -4.80 6.22 -38.66
N GLU A 640 -4.74 5.17 -37.83
CA GLU A 640 -3.58 4.30 -37.67
C GLU A 640 -2.28 5.07 -37.34
N GLU A 641 -2.41 6.17 -36.58
CA GLU A 641 -1.28 7.05 -36.22
C GLU A 641 -0.19 6.30 -35.43
N TYR A 642 -0.55 5.22 -34.73
CA TYR A 642 0.38 4.31 -34.04
C TYR A 642 1.35 3.55 -34.95
N LYS A 643 1.07 3.48 -36.26
CA LYS A 643 2.00 2.88 -37.25
C LYS A 643 3.07 3.87 -37.69
N ILE A 644 2.90 5.16 -37.38
CA ILE A 644 3.85 6.21 -37.76
C ILE A 644 4.92 6.27 -36.67
N SER A 645 6.16 5.96 -37.05
CA SER A 645 7.30 6.07 -36.14
C SER A 645 7.56 7.54 -35.79
N ASP A 646 7.54 7.85 -34.50
CA ASP A 646 7.89 9.17 -33.97
C ASP A 646 9.30 9.13 -33.35
N SER A 647 10.21 9.97 -33.87
CA SER A 647 11.59 10.05 -33.36
C SER A 647 11.67 10.42 -31.88
N THR A 648 10.68 11.17 -31.38
CA THR A 648 10.63 11.59 -29.97
C THR A 648 10.48 10.39 -29.06
N TYR A 649 9.53 9.48 -29.36
CA TYR A 649 9.29 8.30 -28.52
C TYR A 649 10.41 7.26 -28.66
N LEU A 650 11.06 7.15 -29.82
CA LEU A 650 12.25 6.31 -29.99
C LEU A 650 13.41 6.80 -29.09
N LEU A 651 13.71 8.09 -29.09
CA LEU A 651 14.76 8.67 -28.24
C LEU A 651 14.43 8.52 -26.75
N ARG A 652 13.16 8.75 -26.36
CA ARG A 652 12.71 8.54 -24.98
C ARG A 652 12.83 7.07 -24.57
N LYS A 653 12.48 6.13 -25.45
CA LYS A 653 12.65 4.68 -25.20
C LYS A 653 14.11 4.32 -24.98
N GLU A 654 15.01 4.75 -25.87
CA GLU A 654 16.45 4.50 -25.74
C GLU A 654 16.99 5.04 -24.41
N ARG A 655 16.61 6.26 -24.05
CA ARG A 655 16.98 6.86 -22.76
C ARG A 655 16.37 6.10 -21.58
N PHE A 656 15.11 5.67 -21.68
CA PHE A 656 14.39 4.98 -20.63
C PHE A 656 15.07 3.66 -20.28
N PHE A 657 15.33 2.81 -21.28
CA PHE A 657 15.92 1.48 -21.12
C PHE A 657 17.46 1.46 -21.13
N ALA A 658 18.11 2.62 -21.14
CA ALA A 658 19.57 2.71 -21.14
C ALA A 658 20.21 1.88 -20.00
N GLY A 659 21.22 1.09 -20.34
CA GLY A 659 21.91 0.18 -19.43
C GLY A 659 21.35 -1.24 -19.38
N VAL A 660 20.20 -1.51 -20.01
CA VAL A 660 19.65 -2.87 -20.13
C VAL A 660 20.14 -3.51 -21.42
N ASP A 661 20.76 -4.68 -21.31
CA ASP A 661 21.09 -5.56 -22.45
C ASP A 661 19.99 -6.65 -22.55
N PRO A 662 19.10 -6.60 -23.56
CA PRO A 662 17.98 -7.52 -23.69
C PRO A 662 18.35 -9.01 -23.73
N ASP A 663 19.59 -9.33 -24.12
CA ASP A 663 20.07 -10.71 -24.25
C ASP A 663 20.80 -11.22 -23.00
N LYS A 664 21.05 -10.35 -22.02
CA LYS A 664 21.85 -10.65 -20.82
C LYS A 664 21.15 -10.33 -19.51
N ILE A 665 19.84 -10.11 -19.53
CA ILE A 665 19.08 -9.78 -18.32
C ILE A 665 19.24 -10.88 -17.28
N ASN A 666 18.94 -12.12 -17.66
CA ASN A 666 18.98 -13.24 -16.71
C ASN A 666 20.41 -13.62 -16.29
N SER A 667 21.39 -13.56 -17.20
CA SER A 667 22.80 -13.82 -16.86
C SER A 667 23.33 -12.80 -15.86
N THR A 668 23.05 -11.51 -16.08
CA THR A 668 23.50 -10.41 -15.20
C THR A 668 22.95 -10.59 -13.78
N ILE A 669 21.67 -10.93 -13.65
CA ILE A 669 21.05 -11.19 -12.33
C ILE A 669 21.65 -12.44 -11.68
N ALA A 670 21.82 -13.53 -12.44
CA ALA A 670 22.40 -14.77 -11.94
C ALA A 670 23.83 -14.57 -11.42
N GLU A 671 24.68 -13.89 -12.19
CA GLU A 671 26.04 -13.56 -11.79
C GLU A 671 26.06 -12.71 -10.50
N ARG A 672 25.22 -11.67 -10.43
CA ARG A 672 25.17 -10.79 -9.27
C ARG A 672 24.65 -11.49 -8.01
N MET A 673 23.64 -12.36 -8.13
CA MET A 673 23.11 -13.09 -6.97
C MET A 673 24.05 -14.18 -6.45
N LEU A 674 24.83 -14.81 -7.34
CA LEU A 674 25.85 -15.80 -6.95
C LEU A 674 27.09 -15.14 -6.34
N ALA A 675 27.31 -13.84 -6.58
CA ALA A 675 28.37 -13.05 -5.98
C ALA A 675 28.04 -12.54 -4.56
N LEU A 676 26.80 -12.75 -4.06
CA LEU A 676 26.45 -12.51 -2.66
C LEU A 676 27.04 -13.58 -1.74
#